data_AF-A0A972VNS0-F1
#
_entry.id   AF-A0A972VNS0-F1
#
_cell.length_a   1.000
_cell.length_b   1.000
_cell.length_c   1.000
_cell.angle_alpha   90.00
_cell.angle_beta   90.00
_cell.angle_gamma   90.00
#
_symmetry.space_group_name_H-M   'P 1'
#
loop_
_entity.id
_entity.type
_entity.pdbx_description
1 polymer ?
#
loop_
_entity_poly.entity_id
_entity_poly.type
_entity_poly.pdbx_seq_one_letter_code
_entity_poly.pdbx_strand_id
1 'polypeptide(L)'
;MKRIWITFLFLFSLGKAESQTLDERFHTFDEIQSLMADYDSNPQYESIFRVDTIGYSSLENLPILAAIISDNITEKEDEPRHLFVGQVHAEELLGVEAVIELLDQLLNPVPAQFLHVLTLRQMMEIWIIPTMNPEGMNVVFSGEDVTYRKNKTDFSPDGLYPNGVFDYSSSIGNDIDGVDINRNFDFNWVFGDTFLEPDPSGYGSHYDYFRGSSPFSESETRALRDLAIEQQFQFSIVMHSSRSGNLSEKVFTSWEWEDTKQSPDHFAQITIGDHMANMIPTEDGTGEYLSISSKSRNGKAHDWFYSQTGCFQYLIECGTANLQPDSALIEDTIERNIPAMYYLMDRSIGYNTDAAQISGVVFNTQDNQPIDEAIVELVELSGNVLTPRKTDEFGRYRRIVNPGTYTVKVRHPNYHSDLSVITANNSVIRTHNVALSEKSIYTVSVNIINDNSISSVEPLLILTNGIESDTVALAVGSQTISLREDTWLFTLVDQNIIPIQKTIYINQNTTINLTFDEGTDILSFIPDDEQNWEIINGDWVFGDGLLRTQNGFLYTNSDTLESISTLEMPFFPTDGVNRVVCTIDHKYELEWDVDSIRVLLISNNGLFSSNSYSNHSWTSNQLNYITLTNQAGIDSVKLRLEFYKDETVNYCGWEVSHIKIQGINDQYLGIANSTENGITYQLPSVSTPYPNPSNGTINLDLYNWGTNPEIILYNLLGQEVFREKISEMSPQRHHWTQNIHTLSQVQLATGVYFIKVQNPERTIIKKCVLLRN
;
A
#
# COMPACT_ATOMS: atom_id res chain seq x y z
N MET A 1 82.20 13.51 15.97
CA MET A 1 82.86 12.51 15.08
C MET A 1 81.83 11.48 14.64
N LYS A 2 81.52 11.56 13.33
CA LYS A 2 81.04 10.54 12.38
C LYS A 2 80.24 9.34 12.92
N ARG A 3 78.91 9.43 12.79
CA ARG A 3 78.02 8.26 12.64
C ARG A 3 78.02 7.85 11.16
N ILE A 4 78.21 6.56 10.93
CA ILE A 4 78.24 5.90 9.63
C ILE A 4 76.82 5.88 9.05
N TRP A 5 76.69 6.33 7.81
CA TRP A 5 75.48 6.21 7.00
C TRP A 5 75.44 4.81 6.38
N ILE A 6 74.37 4.06 6.64
CA ILE A 6 74.00 2.88 5.85
C ILE A 6 72.69 3.24 5.17
N THR A 7 72.76 3.44 3.85
CA THR A 7 71.61 3.64 2.97
C THR A 7 71.00 2.27 2.67
N PHE A 8 69.79 2.00 3.17
CA PHE A 8 68.95 0.92 2.65
C PHE A 8 68.05 1.51 1.57
N LEU A 9 68.31 1.16 0.31
CA LEU A 9 67.34 1.32 -0.76
C LEU A 9 66.20 0.32 -0.51
N PHE A 10 65.04 0.79 -0.10
CA PHE A 10 63.80 0.04 -0.27
C PHE A 10 63.33 0.26 -1.71
N LEU A 11 63.49 -0.77 -2.55
CA LEU A 11 62.74 -0.90 -3.78
C LEU A 11 61.27 -1.11 -3.39
N PHE A 12 60.43 -0.09 -3.56
CA PHE A 12 58.99 -0.27 -3.65
C PHE A 12 58.74 -1.03 -4.95
N SER A 13 58.46 -2.33 -4.85
CA SER A 13 57.69 -3.00 -5.90
C SER A 13 56.27 -2.45 -5.81
N LEU A 14 55.90 -1.56 -6.73
CA LEU A 14 54.50 -1.34 -7.05
C LEU A 14 53.97 -2.68 -7.60
N GLY A 15 53.39 -3.49 -6.72
CA GLY A 15 52.40 -4.46 -7.16
C GLY A 15 51.24 -3.63 -7.70
N LYS A 16 50.98 -3.71 -9.02
CA LYS A 16 49.65 -3.40 -9.53
C LYS A 16 48.71 -4.31 -8.74
N ALA A 17 47.77 -3.74 -7.99
CA ALA A 17 46.59 -4.49 -7.61
C ALA A 17 45.98 -4.97 -8.93
N GLU A 18 45.92 -6.29 -9.13
CA GLU A 18 45.07 -6.84 -10.17
C GLU A 18 43.65 -6.46 -9.74
N SER A 19 43.04 -5.52 -10.47
CA SER A 19 41.59 -5.32 -10.43
C SER A 19 40.97 -6.69 -10.70
N GLN A 20 40.03 -7.12 -9.86
CA GLN A 20 39.26 -8.33 -10.09
C GLN A 20 38.60 -8.19 -11.45
N THR A 21 39.06 -8.97 -12.42
CA THR A 21 38.43 -9.01 -13.74
C THR A 21 37.17 -9.85 -13.60
N LEU A 22 36.03 -9.28 -13.97
CA LEU A 22 34.77 -10.02 -14.07
C LEU A 22 34.96 -11.20 -15.02
N ASP A 23 34.27 -12.31 -14.72
CA ASP A 23 34.25 -13.46 -15.61
C ASP A 23 33.57 -13.08 -16.94
N GLU A 24 34.14 -13.52 -18.07
CA GLU A 24 33.60 -13.25 -19.41
C GLU A 24 32.21 -13.87 -19.63
N ARG A 25 31.75 -14.74 -18.72
CA ARG A 25 30.41 -15.30 -18.73
C ARG A 25 29.31 -14.26 -18.44
N PHE A 26 29.61 -13.16 -17.75
CA PHE A 26 28.62 -12.12 -17.53
C PHE A 26 28.36 -11.31 -18.81
N HIS A 27 27.09 -11.11 -19.16
CA HIS A 27 26.72 -10.28 -20.29
C HIS A 27 26.85 -8.80 -19.92
N THR A 28 27.58 -8.05 -20.75
CA THR A 28 27.57 -6.57 -20.72
C THR A 28 26.22 -6.04 -21.18
N PHE A 29 25.92 -4.77 -20.88
CA PHE A 29 24.69 -4.13 -21.38
C PHE A 29 24.57 -4.15 -22.92
N ASP A 30 25.68 -3.98 -23.64
CA ASP A 30 25.70 -4.05 -25.12
C ASP A 30 25.41 -5.47 -25.63
N GLU A 31 25.89 -6.50 -24.94
CA GLU A 31 25.58 -7.90 -25.27
C GLU A 31 24.12 -8.23 -24.97
N ILE A 32 23.55 -7.72 -23.88
CA ILE A 32 22.11 -7.85 -23.58
C ILE A 32 21.27 -7.21 -24.69
N GLN A 33 21.60 -5.98 -25.10
CA GLN A 33 20.89 -5.30 -26.19
C GLN A 33 20.98 -6.11 -27.49
N SER A 34 22.16 -6.63 -27.81
CA SER A 34 22.39 -7.43 -29.01
C SER A 34 21.60 -8.74 -28.96
N LEU A 35 21.61 -9.44 -27.83
CA LEU A 35 20.86 -10.67 -27.60
C LEU A 35 19.35 -10.46 -27.77
N MET A 36 18.82 -9.39 -27.17
CA MET A 36 17.40 -9.03 -27.29
C MET A 36 17.00 -8.72 -28.72
N ALA A 37 17.83 -7.95 -29.45
CA ALA A 37 17.60 -7.64 -30.86
C ALA A 37 17.69 -8.88 -31.77
N ASP A 38 18.58 -9.81 -31.46
CA ASP A 38 18.73 -11.06 -32.19
C ASP A 38 17.49 -11.96 -32.01
N TYR A 39 16.94 -12.06 -30.80
CA TYR A 39 15.69 -12.78 -30.57
C TYR A 39 14.49 -12.10 -31.26
N ASP A 40 14.38 -10.77 -31.17
CA ASP A 40 13.27 -9.98 -31.73
C ASP A 40 13.22 -10.05 -33.26
N SER A 41 14.39 -10.07 -33.90
CA SER A 41 14.50 -10.16 -35.35
C SER A 41 14.43 -11.59 -35.91
N ASN A 42 14.35 -12.61 -35.05
CA ASN A 42 14.32 -14.02 -35.47
C ASN A 42 12.91 -14.43 -35.94
N PRO A 43 12.71 -14.83 -37.22
CA PRO A 43 11.40 -15.23 -37.73
C PRO A 43 10.77 -16.44 -37.03
N GLN A 44 11.55 -17.23 -36.27
CA GLN A 44 11.03 -18.33 -35.46
C GLN A 44 10.20 -17.81 -34.27
N TYR A 45 10.50 -16.60 -33.78
CA TYR A 45 9.90 -16.03 -32.57
C TYR A 45 8.93 -14.89 -32.85
N GLU A 46 8.76 -14.47 -34.11
CA GLU A 46 7.94 -13.31 -34.53
C GLU A 46 6.50 -13.31 -33.99
N SER A 47 5.90 -14.49 -33.77
CA SER A 47 4.54 -14.58 -33.21
C SER A 47 4.47 -14.71 -31.69
N ILE A 48 5.60 -14.93 -31.02
CA ILE A 48 5.65 -15.28 -29.59
C ILE A 48 6.57 -14.41 -28.74
N PHE A 49 7.37 -13.55 -29.37
CA PHE A 49 8.36 -12.73 -28.70
C PHE A 49 8.38 -11.33 -29.30
N ARG A 50 8.58 -10.34 -28.44
CA ARG A 50 8.98 -8.99 -28.84
C ARG A 50 9.73 -8.27 -27.74
N VAL A 51 10.50 -7.26 -28.12
CA VAL A 51 11.18 -6.36 -27.19
C VAL A 51 10.48 -5.02 -27.16
N ASP A 52 10.25 -4.49 -25.96
CA ASP A 52 9.78 -3.13 -25.73
C ASP A 52 10.78 -2.33 -24.90
N THR A 53 10.73 -1.00 -25.02
CA THR A 53 11.52 -0.08 -24.19
C THR A 53 10.60 0.61 -23.19
N ILE A 54 10.69 0.22 -21.92
CA ILE A 54 9.78 0.70 -20.87
C ILE A 54 10.20 2.05 -20.28
N GLY A 55 11.40 2.50 -20.59
CA GLY A 55 11.95 3.75 -20.09
C GLY A 55 13.41 3.93 -20.47
N TYR A 56 14.01 4.98 -19.94
CA TYR A 56 15.42 5.30 -20.12
C TYR A 56 16.06 5.65 -18.79
N SER A 57 17.33 5.31 -18.63
CA SER A 57 18.14 5.70 -17.48
C SER A 57 18.37 7.21 -17.43
N SER A 58 18.65 7.74 -16.25
CA SER A 58 18.52 9.18 -15.99
C SER A 58 19.63 10.05 -16.59
N LEU A 59 20.87 9.59 -16.62
CA LEU A 59 22.05 10.41 -16.95
C LEU A 59 22.54 10.20 -18.39
N GLU A 60 22.71 8.95 -18.79
CA GLU A 60 23.26 8.48 -20.07
C GLU A 60 22.16 8.16 -21.09
N ASN A 61 20.88 8.16 -20.68
CA ASN A 61 19.72 7.89 -21.53
C ASN A 61 19.81 6.52 -22.22
N LEU A 62 20.21 5.49 -21.48
CA LEU A 62 20.25 4.10 -21.92
C LEU A 62 18.86 3.48 -21.86
N PRO A 63 18.44 2.69 -22.87
CA PRO A 63 17.11 2.08 -22.87
C PRO A 63 16.99 0.99 -21.79
N ILE A 64 15.86 0.95 -21.11
CA ILE A 64 15.47 -0.15 -20.22
C ILE A 64 14.58 -1.08 -21.04
N LEU A 65 15.12 -2.25 -21.38
CA LEU A 65 14.48 -3.20 -22.28
C LEU A 65 13.65 -4.23 -21.52
N ALA A 66 12.45 -4.52 -22.00
CA ALA A 66 11.61 -5.60 -21.54
C ALA A 66 11.33 -6.59 -22.69
N ALA A 67 11.65 -7.85 -22.47
CA ALA A 67 11.25 -8.98 -23.30
C ALA A 67 9.82 -9.39 -22.94
N ILE A 68 8.96 -9.57 -23.95
CA ILE A 68 7.57 -9.99 -23.78
C ILE A 68 7.38 -11.33 -24.50
N ILE A 69 6.87 -12.34 -23.80
CA ILE A 69 6.62 -13.68 -24.31
C ILE A 69 5.15 -14.04 -24.07
N SER A 70 4.44 -14.41 -25.14
CA SER A 70 3.05 -14.91 -25.13
C SER A 70 2.84 -15.75 -26.40
N ASP A 71 1.75 -16.49 -26.55
CA ASP A 71 1.37 -17.10 -27.82
C ASP A 71 0.70 -16.11 -28.80
N ASN A 72 0.30 -14.92 -28.32
CA ASN A 72 -0.19 -13.81 -29.14
C ASN A 72 0.39 -12.47 -28.70
N ILE A 73 1.50 -12.07 -29.31
CA ILE A 73 2.18 -10.82 -28.94
C ILE A 73 1.58 -9.55 -29.57
N THR A 74 0.54 -9.67 -30.41
CA THR A 74 -0.05 -8.53 -31.13
C THR A 74 -1.27 -7.92 -30.44
N GLU A 75 -1.95 -8.69 -29.59
CA GLU A 75 -3.17 -8.30 -28.91
C GLU A 75 -3.06 -8.67 -27.44
N LYS A 76 -3.55 -7.77 -26.57
CA LYS A 76 -3.66 -8.04 -25.14
C LYS A 76 -4.84 -8.99 -24.94
N GLU A 77 -4.60 -10.11 -24.25
CA GLU A 77 -5.63 -11.12 -23.98
C GLU A 77 -6.00 -11.18 -22.48
N ASP A 78 -7.11 -11.87 -22.16
CA ASP A 78 -7.61 -12.06 -20.78
C ASP A 78 -6.76 -13.10 -20.04
N GLU A 79 -5.50 -12.78 -19.84
CA GLU A 79 -4.49 -13.65 -19.27
C GLU A 79 -3.79 -12.99 -18.07
N PRO A 80 -3.33 -13.77 -17.07
CA PRO A 80 -2.44 -13.26 -16.05
C PRO A 80 -1.10 -12.82 -16.65
N ARG A 81 -0.48 -11.81 -16.05
CA ARG A 81 0.87 -11.34 -16.43
C ARG A 81 1.87 -11.57 -15.32
N HIS A 82 3.10 -11.90 -15.68
CA HIS A 82 4.21 -12.16 -14.76
C HIS A 82 5.42 -11.31 -15.12
N LEU A 83 6.15 -10.83 -14.12
CA LEU A 83 7.33 -9.99 -14.32
C LEU A 83 8.57 -10.56 -13.62
N PHE A 84 9.64 -10.79 -14.37
CA PHE A 84 10.96 -11.18 -13.85
C PHE A 84 11.96 -10.06 -14.11
N VAL A 85 12.54 -9.51 -13.04
CA VAL A 85 13.53 -8.43 -13.08
C VAL A 85 14.87 -8.99 -12.63
N GLY A 86 15.89 -8.91 -13.49
CA GLY A 86 17.20 -9.48 -13.23
C GLY A 86 18.05 -8.67 -12.26
N GLN A 87 17.94 -7.35 -12.29
CA GLN A 87 18.85 -6.51 -11.50
C GLN A 87 18.30 -5.09 -11.32
N VAL A 88 18.39 -4.58 -10.08
CA VAL A 88 18.21 -3.15 -9.76
C VAL A 88 19.46 -2.52 -9.12
N HIS A 89 20.32 -3.30 -8.47
CA HIS A 89 21.60 -2.83 -7.93
C HIS A 89 22.75 -3.19 -8.85
N ALA A 90 23.63 -2.22 -9.13
CA ALA A 90 24.70 -2.30 -10.12
C ALA A 90 25.61 -3.55 -10.01
N GLU A 91 26.07 -3.88 -8.82
CA GLU A 91 26.98 -5.00 -8.53
C GLU A 91 26.36 -6.41 -8.53
N GLU A 92 25.03 -6.53 -8.52
CA GLU A 92 24.30 -7.79 -8.30
C GLU A 92 23.99 -8.51 -9.64
N LEU A 93 25.05 -8.93 -10.36
CA LEU A 93 24.96 -9.39 -11.75
C LEU A 93 24.34 -10.80 -11.96
N LEU A 94 24.33 -11.67 -10.94
CA LEU A 94 23.82 -13.04 -11.05
C LEU A 94 22.34 -13.11 -11.49
N GLY A 95 21.54 -12.15 -11.04
CA GLY A 95 20.12 -12.09 -11.38
C GLY A 95 19.86 -11.78 -12.86
N VAL A 96 20.73 -11.00 -13.49
CA VAL A 96 20.69 -10.72 -14.95
C VAL A 96 20.79 -12.02 -15.72
N GLU A 97 21.78 -12.84 -15.37
CA GLU A 97 22.04 -14.11 -16.05
C GLU A 97 20.91 -15.12 -15.84
N ALA A 98 20.33 -15.16 -14.63
CA ALA A 98 19.22 -16.05 -14.32
C ALA A 98 17.97 -15.74 -15.14
N VAL A 99 17.63 -14.46 -15.34
CA VAL A 99 16.45 -14.09 -16.13
C VAL A 99 16.70 -14.20 -17.65
N ILE A 100 17.95 -14.05 -18.09
CA ILE A 100 18.33 -14.34 -19.49
C ILE A 100 18.21 -15.84 -19.78
N GLU A 101 18.63 -16.71 -18.87
CA GLU A 101 18.43 -18.15 -19.03
C GLU A 101 16.93 -18.51 -19.04
N LEU A 102 16.12 -17.88 -18.17
CA LEU A 102 14.66 -18.05 -18.20
C LEU A 102 14.10 -17.67 -19.58
N LEU A 103 14.54 -16.54 -20.15
CA LEU A 103 14.16 -16.11 -21.48
C LEU A 103 14.51 -17.17 -22.53
N ASP A 104 15.74 -17.69 -22.54
CA ASP A 104 16.15 -18.72 -23.52
C ASP A 104 15.31 -20.00 -23.37
N GLN A 105 15.11 -20.50 -22.14
CA GLN A 105 14.27 -21.69 -21.92
C GLN A 105 12.81 -21.46 -22.34
N LEU A 106 12.29 -20.26 -22.12
CA LEU A 106 10.94 -19.89 -22.52
C LEU A 106 10.79 -19.66 -24.02
N LEU A 107 11.85 -19.48 -24.80
CA LEU A 107 11.82 -19.39 -26.28
C LEU A 107 12.23 -20.70 -26.96
N ASN A 108 13.20 -21.40 -26.38
CA ASN A 108 13.88 -22.58 -26.90
C ASN A 108 13.90 -23.73 -25.87
N PRO A 109 12.74 -24.22 -25.43
CA PRO A 109 12.68 -25.23 -24.37
C PRO A 109 13.27 -26.58 -24.82
N VAL A 110 13.94 -27.26 -23.89
CA VAL A 110 14.37 -28.64 -24.11
C VAL A 110 13.16 -29.57 -24.33
N PRO A 111 13.30 -30.70 -25.05
CA PRO A 111 12.17 -31.56 -25.41
C PRO A 111 11.32 -32.04 -24.23
N ALA A 112 11.91 -32.17 -23.03
CA ALA A 112 11.19 -32.56 -21.82
C ALA A 112 10.25 -31.47 -21.28
N GLN A 113 10.56 -30.19 -21.53
CA GLN A 113 9.79 -29.03 -21.05
C GLN A 113 8.89 -28.42 -22.13
N PHE A 114 9.06 -28.82 -23.40
CA PHE A 114 8.36 -28.21 -24.54
C PHE A 114 6.84 -28.06 -24.34
N LEU A 115 6.14 -29.11 -23.88
CA LEU A 115 4.69 -29.05 -23.68
C LEU A 115 4.29 -28.13 -22.52
N HIS A 116 5.13 -28.08 -21.48
CA HIS A 116 4.91 -27.21 -20.32
C HIS A 116 5.08 -25.75 -20.73
N VAL A 117 6.19 -25.40 -21.39
CA VAL A 117 6.43 -24.03 -21.89
C VAL A 117 5.36 -23.59 -22.88
N LEU A 118 4.90 -24.47 -23.78
CA LEU A 118 3.76 -24.14 -24.64
C LEU A 118 2.49 -23.84 -23.84
N THR A 119 2.24 -24.57 -22.75
CA THR A 119 1.09 -24.31 -21.88
C THR A 119 1.21 -22.95 -21.20
N LEU A 120 2.42 -22.57 -20.76
CA LEU A 120 2.67 -21.26 -20.17
C LEU A 120 2.40 -20.16 -21.19
N ARG A 121 3.02 -20.22 -22.39
CA ARG A 121 2.83 -19.20 -23.43
C ARG A 121 1.35 -18.99 -23.82
N GLN A 122 0.52 -20.04 -23.76
CA GLN A 122 -0.91 -20.03 -24.11
C GLN A 122 -1.85 -19.55 -23.00
N MET A 123 -1.33 -19.30 -21.81
CA MET A 123 -2.15 -19.06 -20.62
C MET A 123 -1.68 -17.83 -19.83
N MET A 124 -0.63 -17.15 -20.27
CA MET A 124 -0.05 -15.97 -19.63
C MET A 124 0.85 -15.17 -20.57
N GLU A 125 1.00 -13.90 -20.24
CA GLU A 125 2.01 -13.02 -20.83
C GLU A 125 3.17 -12.82 -19.82
N ILE A 126 4.39 -13.11 -20.27
CA ILE A 126 5.59 -13.12 -19.43
C ILE A 126 6.49 -11.97 -19.84
N TRP A 127 6.86 -11.14 -18.85
CA TRP A 127 7.73 -9.99 -19.00
C TRP A 127 9.07 -10.25 -18.32
N ILE A 128 10.17 -10.00 -19.03
CA ILE A 128 11.53 -10.19 -18.52
C ILE A 128 12.32 -8.90 -18.74
N ILE A 129 12.87 -8.33 -17.67
CA ILE A 129 13.75 -7.16 -17.71
C ILE A 129 15.11 -7.60 -17.19
N PRO A 130 16.14 -7.73 -18.05
CA PRO A 130 17.47 -8.13 -17.59
C PRO A 130 18.08 -7.16 -16.58
N THR A 131 18.01 -5.85 -16.85
CA THR A 131 18.53 -4.83 -15.94
C THR A 131 17.64 -3.58 -15.93
N MET A 132 17.35 -3.10 -14.73
CA MET A 132 16.75 -1.79 -14.46
C MET A 132 17.81 -0.71 -14.22
N ASN A 133 19.09 -1.07 -14.14
CA ASN A 133 20.18 -0.16 -13.80
C ASN A 133 21.35 -0.30 -14.79
N PRO A 134 21.13 -0.03 -16.09
CA PRO A 134 22.15 -0.21 -17.11
C PRO A 134 23.37 0.71 -16.92
N GLU A 135 23.16 1.92 -16.37
CA GLU A 135 24.23 2.87 -16.07
C GLU A 135 25.13 2.39 -14.94
N GLY A 136 24.53 1.98 -13.81
CA GLY A 136 25.29 1.45 -12.69
C GLY A 136 26.01 0.15 -13.06
N MET A 137 25.39 -0.70 -13.88
CA MET A 137 26.02 -1.89 -14.45
C MET A 137 27.29 -1.53 -15.25
N ASN A 138 27.26 -0.46 -16.07
CA ASN A 138 28.45 0.00 -16.80
C ASN A 138 29.60 0.45 -15.88
N VAL A 139 29.32 0.98 -14.67
CA VAL A 139 30.36 1.29 -13.67
C VAL A 139 31.10 0.03 -13.24
N VAL A 140 30.36 -1.06 -13.03
CA VAL A 140 30.92 -2.36 -12.62
C VAL A 140 31.76 -2.98 -13.75
N PHE A 141 31.23 -3.02 -14.99
CA PHE A 141 31.94 -3.61 -16.14
C PHE A 141 33.14 -2.78 -16.63
N SER A 142 33.12 -1.47 -16.48
CA SER A 142 34.27 -0.62 -16.79
C SER A 142 35.43 -0.81 -15.81
N GLY A 143 35.17 -1.41 -14.65
CA GLY A 143 36.13 -1.56 -13.56
C GLY A 143 36.39 -0.25 -12.81
N GLU A 144 35.54 0.77 -12.98
CA GLU A 144 35.58 2.00 -12.21
C GLU A 144 35.37 1.71 -10.72
N ASP A 145 34.29 0.98 -10.41
CA ASP A 145 34.02 0.39 -9.09
C ASP A 145 33.17 -0.88 -9.24
N VAL A 146 33.79 -2.04 -9.00
CA VAL A 146 33.12 -3.34 -9.08
C VAL A 146 32.14 -3.60 -7.92
N THR A 147 32.15 -2.72 -6.92
CA THR A 147 31.25 -2.76 -5.75
C THR A 147 30.21 -1.65 -5.80
N TYR A 148 30.10 -0.92 -6.91
CA TYR A 148 29.09 0.12 -7.04
C TYR A 148 27.68 -0.49 -6.99
N ARG A 149 26.78 0.12 -6.23
CA ARG A 149 25.43 -0.42 -5.99
C ARG A 149 24.31 0.39 -6.65
N LYS A 150 24.43 1.71 -6.65
CA LYS A 150 23.34 2.64 -7.02
C LYS A 150 23.22 2.84 -8.54
N ASN A 151 22.27 3.67 -9.00
CA ASN A 151 22.29 4.23 -10.37
C ASN A 151 23.29 5.41 -10.45
N LYS A 152 23.49 6.06 -11.61
CA LYS A 152 24.52 7.12 -11.76
C LYS A 152 24.03 8.56 -11.58
N THR A 153 22.96 8.82 -10.84
CA THR A 153 22.46 10.19 -10.66
C THR A 153 23.52 11.12 -10.07
N ASP A 154 23.83 12.20 -10.79
CA ASP A 154 24.90 13.19 -10.49
C ASP A 154 24.51 14.06 -9.29
N PHE A 155 25.24 13.88 -8.18
CA PHE A 155 25.20 14.71 -7.00
C PHE A 155 26.59 15.31 -6.74
N SER A 156 26.77 15.92 -5.58
CA SER A 156 28.09 16.41 -5.16
C SER A 156 28.35 15.97 -3.72
N PRO A 157 29.63 15.85 -3.31
CA PRO A 157 29.97 15.57 -1.91
C PRO A 157 29.42 16.61 -0.93
N ASP A 158 29.12 17.81 -1.43
CA ASP A 158 28.62 18.94 -0.65
C ASP A 158 27.07 19.04 -0.65
N GLY A 159 26.36 18.17 -1.38
CA GLY A 159 24.89 18.09 -1.34
C GLY A 159 24.21 17.60 -2.63
N LEU A 160 22.87 17.61 -2.60
CA LEU A 160 21.97 17.15 -3.67
C LEU A 160 21.89 18.13 -4.85
N TYR A 161 23.01 18.38 -5.49
CA TYR A 161 23.11 19.18 -6.71
C TYR A 161 24.25 18.64 -7.58
N PRO A 162 24.08 18.65 -8.91
CA PRO A 162 25.05 18.06 -9.82
C PRO A 162 26.32 18.91 -9.89
N ASN A 163 27.47 18.27 -10.07
CA ASN A 163 28.74 18.94 -10.35
C ASN A 163 29.38 18.49 -11.68
N GLY A 164 28.77 17.54 -12.39
CA GLY A 164 29.25 17.01 -13.66
C GLY A 164 30.43 16.03 -13.54
N VAL A 165 30.67 15.50 -12.34
CA VAL A 165 31.70 14.52 -12.02
C VAL A 165 31.01 13.30 -11.43
N PHE A 166 31.40 12.10 -11.86
CA PHE A 166 30.96 10.89 -11.19
C PHE A 166 31.76 10.74 -9.88
N ASP A 167 31.16 11.17 -8.77
CA ASP A 167 31.75 11.12 -7.44
C ASP A 167 31.55 9.75 -6.81
N TYR A 168 32.65 9.01 -6.69
CA TYR A 168 32.69 7.71 -6.02
C TYR A 168 34.05 7.49 -5.34
N SER A 169 34.07 6.57 -4.40
CA SER A 169 35.32 6.00 -3.87
C SER A 169 35.26 4.50 -4.09
N SER A 170 36.30 3.93 -4.69
CA SER A 170 36.42 2.50 -5.04
C SER A 170 36.51 1.56 -3.83
N SER A 171 35.95 1.96 -2.70
CA SER A 171 35.84 1.22 -1.47
C SER A 171 34.37 0.96 -1.21
N ILE A 172 34.04 -0.30 -0.95
CA ILE A 172 32.73 -0.80 -0.54
C ILE A 172 31.99 0.25 0.30
N GLY A 173 30.78 0.61 -0.14
CA GLY A 173 29.89 1.48 0.62
C GLY A 173 30.03 2.97 0.42
N ASN A 174 30.92 3.46 -0.44
CA ASN A 174 31.24 4.88 -0.53
C ASN A 174 30.72 5.51 -1.83
N ASP A 175 29.57 5.04 -2.27
CA ASP A 175 28.84 5.50 -3.44
C ASP A 175 28.23 6.88 -3.15
N ILE A 176 28.92 7.98 -3.46
CA ILE A 176 28.42 9.34 -3.22
C ILE A 176 27.29 9.62 -4.22
N ASP A 177 27.58 9.51 -5.51
CA ASP A 177 26.59 9.63 -6.56
C ASP A 177 25.63 8.46 -6.59
N GLY A 178 24.43 8.75 -7.12
CA GLY A 178 23.40 7.75 -7.33
C GLY A 178 22.37 7.65 -6.23
N VAL A 179 21.30 6.94 -6.57
CA VAL A 179 20.18 6.57 -5.72
C VAL A 179 20.02 5.05 -5.73
N ASP A 180 19.70 4.47 -4.58
CA ASP A 180 19.29 3.08 -4.48
C ASP A 180 17.87 2.94 -5.04
N ILE A 181 17.74 2.31 -6.22
CA ILE A 181 16.46 2.08 -6.90
C ILE A 181 15.47 1.34 -5.99
N ASN A 182 15.94 0.40 -5.16
CA ASN A 182 15.11 -0.37 -4.23
C ASN A 182 14.91 0.35 -2.87
N ARG A 183 15.12 1.66 -2.84
CA ARG A 183 14.72 2.58 -1.75
C ARG A 183 13.88 3.75 -2.27
N ASN A 184 13.71 3.90 -3.59
CA ASN A 184 13.12 5.08 -4.23
C ASN A 184 11.60 4.99 -4.42
N PHE A 185 10.94 3.90 -4.04
CA PHE A 185 9.48 3.76 -4.13
C PHE A 185 8.78 4.52 -3.00
N ASP A 186 7.60 5.08 -3.27
CA ASP A 186 6.90 5.99 -2.33
C ASP A 186 6.36 5.32 -1.06
N PHE A 187 6.06 4.03 -1.11
CA PHE A 187 5.53 3.29 0.02
C PHE A 187 6.60 3.14 1.13
N ASN A 188 6.36 3.78 2.28
CA ASN A 188 7.33 3.88 3.37
C ASN A 188 8.69 4.46 2.94
N TRP A 189 8.75 5.23 1.85
CA TRP A 189 9.97 5.94 1.45
C TRP A 189 10.56 6.76 2.61
N VAL A 190 9.66 7.28 3.44
CA VAL A 190 9.97 8.27 4.45
C VAL A 190 10.95 7.78 5.53
N PHE A 191 11.08 6.47 5.75
CA PHE A 191 12.04 5.88 6.70
C PHE A 191 13.34 5.38 6.05
N GLY A 192 13.57 5.62 4.75
CA GLY A 192 14.84 5.32 4.10
C GLY A 192 15.97 6.32 4.44
N ASP A 193 17.19 5.92 4.14
CA ASP A 193 18.41 6.67 4.48
C ASP A 193 18.48 8.02 3.75
N THR A 194 19.01 9.03 4.45
CA THR A 194 19.21 10.36 3.88
C THR A 194 20.56 10.47 3.15
N PHE A 195 20.82 11.61 2.52
CA PHE A 195 22.02 11.79 1.71
C PHE A 195 23.28 11.70 2.58
N LEU A 196 24.24 10.85 2.17
CA LEU A 196 25.48 10.56 2.89
C LEU A 196 25.28 10.07 4.34
N GLU A 197 24.21 9.33 4.59
CA GLU A 197 23.88 8.74 5.90
C GLU A 197 24.79 7.55 6.23
N PRO A 198 25.79 7.67 7.13
CA PRO A 198 26.77 6.62 7.34
C PRO A 198 26.17 5.37 7.99
N ASP A 199 26.38 4.21 7.38
CA ASP A 199 26.11 2.91 8.02
C ASP A 199 27.09 2.66 9.20
N PRO A 200 26.61 2.53 10.45
CA PRO A 200 27.47 2.24 11.59
C PRO A 200 27.91 0.77 11.65
N SER A 201 27.39 -0.09 10.78
CA SER A 201 27.69 -1.51 10.79
C SER A 201 29.09 -1.81 10.24
N GLY A 202 29.60 -3.01 10.55
CA GLY A 202 30.86 -3.50 9.98
C GLY A 202 30.77 -3.91 8.51
N TYR A 203 29.60 -3.78 7.89
CA TYR A 203 29.36 -4.10 6.47
C TYR A 203 29.95 -3.05 5.53
N GLY A 204 30.13 -1.81 6.04
CA GLY A 204 30.69 -0.72 5.28
C GLY A 204 29.82 -0.38 4.07
N SER A 205 28.53 -0.12 4.28
CA SER A 205 27.59 0.32 3.23
C SER A 205 27.20 1.79 3.41
N HIS A 206 28.19 2.64 3.70
CA HIS A 206 27.95 3.98 4.24
C HIS A 206 27.01 4.83 3.40
N TYR A 207 27.03 4.79 2.07
CA TYR A 207 26.21 5.66 1.21
C TYR A 207 25.35 4.88 0.21
N ASP A 208 25.35 3.55 0.35
CA ASP A 208 24.75 2.59 -0.58
C ASP A 208 23.22 2.67 -0.61
N TYR A 209 22.58 3.09 0.48
CA TYR A 209 21.13 3.00 0.66
C TYR A 209 20.38 4.32 0.51
N PHE A 210 21.03 5.35 -0.07
CA PHE A 210 20.39 6.64 -0.25
C PHE A 210 19.10 6.51 -1.08
N ARG A 211 17.97 6.88 -0.48
CA ARG A 211 16.61 6.69 -1.05
C ARG A 211 16.22 7.67 -2.17
N GLY A 212 17.08 8.64 -2.49
CA GLY A 212 16.79 9.74 -3.41
C GLY A 212 16.27 11.00 -2.72
N SER A 213 16.07 12.06 -3.51
CA SER A 213 15.63 13.38 -3.02
C SER A 213 14.12 13.46 -2.74
N SER A 214 13.35 12.60 -3.41
CA SER A 214 11.90 12.43 -3.26
C SER A 214 11.53 11.02 -3.72
N PRO A 215 10.34 10.51 -3.37
CA PRO A 215 9.82 9.30 -4.00
C PRO A 215 9.82 9.41 -5.52
N PHE A 216 10.18 8.33 -6.21
CA PHE A 216 10.23 8.25 -7.68
C PHE A 216 11.08 9.34 -8.35
N SER A 217 12.14 9.81 -7.66
CA SER A 217 13.10 10.76 -8.25
C SER A 217 13.82 10.17 -9.47
N GLU A 218 14.01 8.85 -9.50
CA GLU A 218 14.75 8.16 -10.55
C GLU A 218 13.85 7.76 -11.73
N SER A 219 14.37 7.85 -12.96
CA SER A 219 13.59 7.47 -14.16
C SER A 219 13.39 5.96 -14.26
N GLU A 220 14.36 5.19 -13.78
CA GLU A 220 14.33 3.73 -13.68
C GLU A 220 13.17 3.28 -12.79
N THR A 221 13.04 3.86 -11.59
CA THR A 221 11.95 3.56 -10.66
C THR A 221 10.59 3.98 -11.24
N ARG A 222 10.50 5.13 -11.92
CA ARG A 222 9.27 5.54 -12.62
C ARG A 222 8.88 4.59 -13.74
N ALA A 223 9.83 4.11 -14.54
CA ALA A 223 9.57 3.16 -15.62
C ALA A 223 8.98 1.85 -15.07
N LEU A 224 9.56 1.30 -14.00
CA LEU A 224 9.05 0.08 -13.36
C LEU A 224 7.69 0.28 -12.69
N ARG A 225 7.47 1.44 -12.06
CA ARG A 225 6.18 1.85 -11.49
C ARG A 225 5.10 1.90 -12.56
N ASP A 226 5.36 2.60 -13.66
CA ASP A 226 4.39 2.82 -14.72
C ASP A 226 4.04 1.49 -15.40
N LEU A 227 5.04 0.64 -15.67
CA LEU A 227 4.82 -0.71 -16.18
C LEU A 227 3.97 -1.57 -15.24
N ALA A 228 4.26 -1.55 -13.93
CA ALA A 228 3.52 -2.34 -12.95
C ALA A 228 2.04 -1.91 -12.85
N ILE A 229 1.77 -0.61 -12.92
CA ILE A 229 0.42 -0.04 -12.93
C ILE A 229 -0.30 -0.38 -14.23
N GLU A 230 0.37 -0.29 -15.38
CA GLU A 230 -0.25 -0.55 -16.68
C GLU A 230 -0.57 -2.04 -16.89
N GLN A 231 0.37 -2.92 -16.54
CA GLN A 231 0.26 -4.34 -16.85
C GLN A 231 -0.48 -5.15 -15.77
N GLN A 232 -0.58 -4.62 -14.53
CA GLN A 232 -1.28 -5.28 -13.42
C GLN A 232 -0.80 -6.73 -13.19
N PHE A 233 0.51 -6.90 -13.03
CA PHE A 233 1.13 -8.22 -12.85
C PHE A 233 0.52 -8.99 -11.67
N GLN A 234 0.24 -10.28 -11.87
CA GLN A 234 -0.22 -11.15 -10.79
C GLN A 234 0.92 -11.51 -9.85
N PHE A 235 2.08 -11.84 -10.42
CA PHE A 235 3.28 -12.23 -9.71
C PHE A 235 4.50 -11.55 -10.31
N SER A 236 5.52 -11.35 -9.48
CA SER A 236 6.83 -10.88 -9.94
C SER A 236 7.96 -11.48 -9.12
N ILE A 237 9.13 -11.65 -9.73
CA ILE A 237 10.40 -11.87 -9.03
C ILE A 237 11.35 -10.73 -9.40
N VAL A 238 11.98 -10.14 -8.38
CA VAL A 238 13.15 -9.27 -8.55
C VAL A 238 14.36 -9.98 -7.95
N MET A 239 15.37 -10.22 -8.78
CA MET A 239 16.58 -10.90 -8.38
C MET A 239 17.54 -9.91 -7.72
N HIS A 240 18.18 -10.38 -6.66
CA HIS A 240 19.16 -9.68 -5.86
C HIS A 240 20.31 -10.63 -5.48
N SER A 241 21.39 -10.07 -4.95
CA SER A 241 22.46 -10.83 -4.30
C SER A 241 23.05 -10.02 -3.15
N SER A 242 23.44 -10.68 -2.06
CA SER A 242 23.90 -9.98 -0.86
C SER A 242 25.43 -9.98 -0.72
N ARG A 243 26.07 -8.82 -0.89
CA ARG A 243 27.51 -8.64 -0.62
C ARG A 243 27.89 -9.11 0.80
N SER A 244 26.95 -9.00 1.75
CA SER A 244 27.16 -9.35 3.15
C SER A 244 27.18 -10.87 3.42
N GLY A 245 26.56 -11.66 2.54
CA GLY A 245 26.21 -13.06 2.82
C GLY A 245 25.08 -13.24 3.85
N ASN A 246 24.75 -12.23 4.67
CA ASN A 246 23.74 -12.36 5.73
C ASN A 246 22.30 -12.43 5.20
N LEU A 247 22.06 -11.86 4.02
CA LEU A 247 20.75 -11.87 3.37
C LEU A 247 20.68 -12.90 2.24
N SER A 248 21.82 -13.46 1.83
CA SER A 248 21.93 -14.49 0.79
C SER A 248 21.07 -15.71 1.09
N GLU A 249 20.68 -16.39 0.01
CA GLU A 249 19.95 -17.66 0.04
C GLU A 249 18.56 -17.53 0.68
N LYS A 250 17.88 -16.44 0.33
CA LYS A 250 16.56 -16.09 0.88
C LYS A 250 15.58 -15.64 -0.18
N VAL A 251 14.32 -15.98 0.06
CA VAL A 251 13.16 -15.48 -0.67
C VAL A 251 12.41 -14.53 0.25
N PHE A 252 12.41 -13.25 -0.09
CA PHE A 252 11.71 -12.20 0.64
C PHE A 252 10.31 -11.97 0.07
N THR A 253 9.36 -11.74 0.97
CA THR A 253 8.00 -11.33 0.63
C THR A 253 7.54 -10.12 1.44
N SER A 254 6.45 -9.49 1.01
CA SER A 254 5.78 -8.41 1.75
C SER A 254 5.08 -8.95 2.99
N TRP A 255 4.79 -8.12 3.97
CA TRP A 255 5.80 -7.75 4.96
C TRP A 255 5.32 -8.28 6.32
N GLU A 256 6.17 -8.20 7.33
CA GLU A 256 5.78 -8.45 8.72
C GLU A 256 6.64 -7.57 9.64
N TRP A 257 6.24 -6.32 9.85
CA TRP A 257 7.03 -5.36 10.61
C TRP A 257 6.84 -5.55 12.11
N GLU A 258 7.92 -5.34 12.88
CA GLU A 258 7.94 -5.48 14.35
C GLU A 258 7.30 -6.80 14.85
N ASP A 259 7.42 -7.87 14.04
CA ASP A 259 6.86 -9.20 14.28
C ASP A 259 5.34 -9.25 14.57
N THR A 260 4.62 -8.17 14.25
CA THR A 260 3.20 -8.00 14.60
C THR A 260 2.37 -7.44 13.45
N LYS A 261 2.94 -6.56 12.62
CA LYS A 261 2.23 -5.89 11.54
C LYS A 261 2.40 -6.61 10.21
N GLN A 262 1.53 -7.57 9.96
CA GLN A 262 1.49 -8.38 8.73
C GLN A 262 0.77 -7.66 7.58
N SER A 263 1.19 -7.92 6.34
CA SER A 263 0.43 -7.55 5.15
C SER A 263 -0.93 -8.30 5.10
N PRO A 264 -2.00 -7.73 4.51
CA PRO A 264 -3.30 -8.40 4.47
C PRO A 264 -3.30 -9.81 3.84
N ASP A 265 -2.48 -10.06 2.82
CA ASP A 265 -2.31 -11.36 2.16
C ASP A 265 -1.09 -12.15 2.67
N HIS A 266 -0.50 -11.78 3.82
CA HIS A 266 0.75 -12.34 4.37
C HIS A 266 0.80 -13.87 4.32
N PHE A 267 -0.26 -14.55 4.75
CA PHE A 267 -0.29 -16.02 4.76
C PHE A 267 -0.18 -16.64 3.36
N ALA A 268 -0.81 -16.05 2.34
CA ALA A 268 -0.70 -16.55 0.98
C ALA A 268 0.70 -16.25 0.41
N GLN A 269 1.20 -15.05 0.69
CA GLN A 269 2.52 -14.59 0.29
C GLN A 269 3.64 -15.49 0.85
N ILE A 270 3.65 -15.74 2.16
CA ILE A 270 4.70 -16.55 2.81
C ILE A 270 4.60 -18.02 2.42
N THR A 271 3.39 -18.59 2.26
CA THR A 271 3.24 -20.00 1.83
C THR A 271 3.80 -20.23 0.44
N ILE A 272 3.55 -19.31 -0.50
CA ILE A 272 4.14 -19.37 -1.85
C ILE A 272 5.66 -19.16 -1.77
N GLY A 273 6.12 -18.23 -0.93
CA GLY A 273 7.55 -18.00 -0.66
C GLY A 273 8.25 -19.25 -0.12
N ASP A 274 7.64 -19.97 0.81
CA ASP A 274 8.17 -21.22 1.39
C ASP A 274 8.32 -22.29 0.30
N HIS A 275 7.32 -22.41 -0.58
CA HIS A 275 7.41 -23.35 -1.70
C HIS A 275 8.54 -23.01 -2.66
N MET A 276 8.72 -21.72 -3.00
CA MET A 276 9.86 -21.30 -3.84
C MET A 276 11.19 -21.59 -3.15
N ALA A 277 11.33 -21.20 -1.88
CA ALA A 277 12.57 -21.35 -1.13
C ALA A 277 12.99 -22.82 -0.99
N ASN A 278 12.04 -23.72 -0.72
CA ASN A 278 12.28 -25.17 -0.64
C ASN A 278 12.67 -25.80 -2.00
N MET A 279 12.47 -25.12 -3.12
CA MET A 279 12.90 -25.59 -4.44
C MET A 279 14.33 -25.18 -4.80
N ILE A 280 14.93 -24.27 -4.05
CA ILE A 280 16.24 -23.69 -4.34
C ILE A 280 17.24 -24.25 -3.31
N PRO A 281 18.14 -25.17 -3.70
CA PRO A 281 19.20 -25.62 -2.81
C PRO A 281 20.18 -24.50 -2.46
N THR A 282 20.78 -24.56 -1.27
CA THR A 282 21.94 -23.73 -0.92
C THR A 282 23.15 -24.07 -1.79
N GLU A 283 24.05 -23.12 -2.00
CA GLU A 283 25.28 -23.27 -2.79
C GLU A 283 26.15 -24.43 -2.26
N ASP A 284 26.17 -24.64 -0.95
CA ASP A 284 26.90 -25.75 -0.32
C ASP A 284 26.18 -27.11 -0.38
N GLY A 285 24.94 -27.12 -0.88
CA GLY A 285 24.09 -28.30 -1.02
C GLY A 285 23.62 -28.91 0.30
N THR A 286 23.74 -28.20 1.44
CA THR A 286 23.38 -28.73 2.75
C THR A 286 21.94 -28.46 3.16
N GLY A 287 21.25 -27.55 2.46
CA GLY A 287 19.87 -27.18 2.73
C GLY A 287 19.20 -26.53 1.53
N GLU A 288 18.12 -25.82 1.83
CA GLU A 288 17.28 -25.07 0.91
C GLU A 288 17.26 -23.60 1.36
N TYR A 289 16.85 -22.70 0.46
CA TYR A 289 16.73 -21.28 0.78
C TYR A 289 15.71 -21.05 1.91
N LEU A 290 15.80 -19.90 2.58
CA LEU A 290 14.83 -19.49 3.60
C LEU A 290 13.81 -18.51 3.03
N SER A 291 12.55 -18.76 3.28
CA SER A 291 11.46 -17.81 3.02
C SER A 291 11.26 -16.90 4.22
N ILE A 292 11.25 -15.59 4.00
CA ILE A 292 11.12 -14.58 5.05
C ILE A 292 10.28 -13.38 4.61
N SER A 293 9.61 -12.75 5.56
CA SER A 293 8.93 -11.47 5.30
C SER A 293 9.87 -10.28 5.52
N SER A 294 9.71 -9.25 4.71
CA SER A 294 10.39 -7.96 4.87
C SER A 294 10.07 -7.37 6.24
N LYS A 295 11.14 -7.01 6.97
CA LYS A 295 11.06 -6.41 8.31
C LYS A 295 11.29 -4.90 8.32
N SER A 296 11.75 -4.32 7.22
CA SER A 296 12.06 -2.88 7.13
C SER A 296 11.00 -2.12 6.32
N ARG A 297 10.90 -0.81 6.59
CA ARG A 297 9.91 0.11 6.00
C ARG A 297 10.61 1.26 5.27
N ASN A 298 11.28 1.00 4.15
CA ASN A 298 12.20 1.98 3.57
C ASN A 298 12.14 2.08 2.04
N GLY A 299 10.95 2.12 1.45
CA GLY A 299 10.77 2.41 0.03
C GLY A 299 11.14 1.26 -0.91
N LYS A 300 10.92 0.02 -0.50
CA LYS A 300 11.25 -1.17 -1.30
C LYS A 300 10.22 -1.45 -2.39
N ALA A 301 10.70 -1.99 -3.51
CA ALA A 301 9.89 -2.34 -4.67
C ALA A 301 8.80 -3.36 -4.30
N HIS A 302 9.15 -4.47 -3.64
CA HIS A 302 8.19 -5.56 -3.43
C HIS A 302 7.02 -5.17 -2.51
N ASP A 303 7.27 -4.35 -1.48
CA ASP A 303 6.23 -3.82 -0.59
C ASP A 303 5.34 -2.80 -1.35
N TRP A 304 5.93 -2.02 -2.25
CA TRP A 304 5.20 -1.10 -3.13
C TRP A 304 4.32 -1.84 -4.14
N PHE A 305 4.86 -2.83 -4.86
CA PHE A 305 4.12 -3.65 -5.83
C PHE A 305 2.87 -4.25 -5.17
N TYR A 306 3.02 -4.84 -3.99
CA TYR A 306 1.90 -5.42 -3.29
C TYR A 306 0.86 -4.39 -2.83
N SER A 307 1.30 -3.29 -2.21
CA SER A 307 0.38 -2.25 -1.72
C SER A 307 -0.37 -1.54 -2.85
N GLN A 308 0.29 -1.26 -3.97
CA GLN A 308 -0.26 -0.44 -5.05
C GLN A 308 -0.98 -1.22 -6.14
N THR A 309 -0.48 -2.38 -6.54
CA THR A 309 -1.04 -3.15 -7.66
C THR A 309 -1.64 -4.48 -7.21
N GLY A 310 -1.37 -4.92 -5.98
CA GLY A 310 -1.76 -6.24 -5.50
C GLY A 310 -0.89 -7.38 -6.04
N CYS A 311 0.16 -7.06 -6.80
CA CYS A 311 1.14 -8.02 -7.29
C CYS A 311 1.89 -8.66 -6.12
N PHE A 312 2.03 -9.98 -6.11
CA PHE A 312 2.93 -10.64 -5.17
C PHE A 312 4.32 -10.66 -5.79
N GLN A 313 5.08 -9.60 -5.54
CA GLN A 313 6.49 -9.54 -5.91
C GLN A 313 7.33 -10.21 -4.82
N TYR A 314 8.18 -11.14 -5.22
CA TYR A 314 9.18 -11.77 -4.39
C TYR A 314 10.56 -11.23 -4.73
N LEU A 315 11.39 -11.05 -3.71
CA LEU A 315 12.79 -10.72 -3.88
C LEU A 315 13.62 -11.97 -3.59
N ILE A 316 14.46 -12.40 -4.52
CA ILE A 316 15.32 -13.58 -4.33
C ILE A 316 16.77 -13.12 -4.20
N GLU A 317 17.36 -13.29 -3.02
CA GLU A 317 18.79 -13.08 -2.78
C GLU A 317 19.56 -14.33 -3.22
N CYS A 318 19.92 -14.39 -4.50
CA CYS A 318 20.63 -15.51 -5.09
C CYS A 318 22.15 -15.45 -4.84
N GLY A 319 22.79 -16.63 -4.87
CA GLY A 319 24.21 -16.78 -4.56
C GLY A 319 24.51 -16.59 -3.07
N THR A 320 25.80 -16.47 -2.74
CA THR A 320 26.28 -16.18 -1.39
C THR A 320 26.92 -14.78 -1.35
N ALA A 321 27.96 -14.55 -0.52
CA ALA A 321 28.68 -13.27 -0.49
C ALA A 321 29.53 -13.02 -1.75
N ASN A 322 29.56 -13.98 -2.68
CA ASN A 322 30.27 -14.00 -3.95
C ASN A 322 29.43 -13.38 -5.09
N LEU A 323 29.21 -12.06 -5.06
CA LEU A 323 28.37 -11.36 -6.04
C LEU A 323 28.77 -11.59 -7.51
N GLN A 324 30.05 -11.81 -7.77
CA GLN A 324 30.64 -11.91 -9.12
C GLN A 324 31.57 -13.13 -9.18
N PRO A 325 31.04 -14.38 -9.12
CA PRO A 325 31.83 -15.59 -9.08
C PRO A 325 32.30 -16.02 -10.49
N ASP A 326 32.96 -17.16 -10.58
CA ASP A 326 33.39 -17.73 -11.86
C ASP A 326 32.23 -18.34 -12.65
N SER A 327 32.46 -18.63 -13.93
CA SER A 327 31.46 -19.20 -14.84
C SER A 327 30.79 -20.47 -14.31
N ALA A 328 31.51 -21.33 -13.56
CA ALA A 328 30.93 -22.58 -13.08
C ALA A 328 29.86 -22.33 -12.01
N LEU A 329 30.11 -21.36 -11.13
CA LEU A 329 29.19 -21.00 -10.07
C LEU A 329 28.06 -20.08 -10.54
N ILE A 330 28.28 -19.32 -11.62
CA ILE A 330 27.19 -18.63 -12.35
C ILE A 330 26.18 -19.66 -12.83
N GLU A 331 26.61 -20.69 -13.58
CA GLU A 331 25.70 -21.74 -14.09
C GLU A 331 24.99 -22.50 -12.96
N ASP A 332 25.72 -22.90 -11.91
CA ASP A 332 25.12 -23.56 -10.74
C ASP A 332 24.03 -22.69 -10.08
N THR A 333 24.29 -21.39 -9.92
CA THR A 333 23.32 -20.46 -9.33
C THR A 333 22.08 -20.31 -10.20
N ILE A 334 22.25 -20.21 -11.51
CA ILE A 334 21.13 -20.16 -12.47
C ILE A 334 20.29 -21.43 -12.37
N GLU A 335 20.92 -22.61 -12.48
CA GLU A 335 20.24 -23.92 -12.44
C GLU A 335 19.40 -24.10 -11.17
N ARG A 336 19.91 -23.63 -10.01
CA ARG A 336 19.19 -23.72 -8.73
C ARG A 336 17.97 -22.80 -8.63
N ASN A 337 17.99 -21.63 -9.29
CA ASN A 337 16.94 -20.61 -9.15
C ASN A 337 15.78 -20.77 -10.17
N ILE A 338 16.05 -21.29 -11.36
CA ILE A 338 15.03 -21.47 -12.42
C ILE A 338 13.76 -22.22 -11.97
N PRO A 339 13.82 -23.31 -11.17
CA PRO A 339 12.63 -24.02 -10.72
C PRO A 339 11.61 -23.14 -9.97
N ALA A 340 12.09 -22.18 -9.16
CA ALA A 340 11.20 -21.26 -8.44
C ALA A 340 10.47 -20.29 -9.37
N MET A 341 11.12 -19.84 -10.46
CA MET A 341 10.51 -18.99 -11.48
C MET A 341 9.39 -19.72 -12.23
N TYR A 342 9.62 -20.99 -12.61
CA TYR A 342 8.58 -21.84 -13.21
C TYR A 342 7.43 -22.14 -12.25
N TYR A 343 7.73 -22.42 -10.98
CA TYR A 343 6.69 -22.64 -9.97
C TYR A 343 5.72 -21.47 -9.85
N LEU A 344 6.21 -20.23 -9.92
CA LEU A 344 5.37 -19.05 -9.79
C LEU A 344 4.38 -18.92 -10.96
N MET A 345 4.85 -19.20 -12.18
CA MET A 345 4.01 -19.29 -13.38
C MET A 345 2.97 -20.41 -13.23
N ASP A 346 3.39 -21.60 -12.79
CA ASP A 346 2.49 -22.73 -12.52
C ASP A 346 1.44 -22.39 -11.46
N ARG A 347 1.82 -21.65 -10.42
CA ARG A 347 0.96 -21.24 -9.30
C ARG A 347 -0.17 -20.32 -9.73
N SER A 348 0.07 -19.50 -10.74
CA SER A 348 -0.93 -18.58 -11.33
C SER A 348 -2.05 -19.33 -12.04
N ILE A 349 -1.73 -20.41 -12.75
CA ILE A 349 -2.69 -21.17 -13.56
C ILE A 349 -3.13 -22.49 -12.90
N GLY A 350 -2.56 -22.85 -11.75
CA GLY A 350 -2.85 -24.09 -11.03
C GLY A 350 -2.31 -25.34 -11.73
N TYR A 351 -1.18 -25.22 -12.44
CA TYR A 351 -0.57 -26.32 -13.19
C TYR A 351 0.32 -27.17 -12.28
N ASN A 352 -0.12 -28.37 -11.90
CA ASN A 352 0.61 -29.28 -11.00
C ASN A 352 1.04 -28.68 -9.64
N THR A 353 0.33 -27.66 -9.18
CA THR A 353 0.58 -26.96 -7.91
C THR A 353 -0.75 -26.50 -7.30
N ASP A 354 -0.70 -25.93 -6.11
CA ASP A 354 -1.88 -25.43 -5.40
C ASP A 354 -2.61 -24.36 -6.23
N ALA A 355 -3.90 -24.61 -6.53
CA ALA A 355 -4.71 -23.73 -7.39
C ALA A 355 -5.61 -22.76 -6.61
N ALA A 356 -5.35 -22.53 -5.32
CA ALA A 356 -6.19 -21.67 -4.50
C ALA A 356 -6.15 -20.22 -5.00
N GLN A 357 -7.25 -19.83 -5.62
CA GLN A 357 -7.47 -18.53 -6.25
C GLN A 357 -8.98 -18.33 -6.41
N ILE A 358 -9.44 -17.09 -6.25
CA ILE A 358 -10.78 -16.66 -6.67
C ILE A 358 -10.62 -15.78 -7.90
N SER A 359 -11.25 -16.16 -9.00
CA SER A 359 -11.14 -15.42 -10.27
C SER A 359 -12.49 -15.38 -10.97
N GLY A 360 -12.77 -14.33 -11.73
CA GLY A 360 -14.02 -14.23 -12.47
C GLY A 360 -14.11 -12.94 -13.27
N VAL A 361 -15.22 -12.79 -13.99
CA VAL A 361 -15.54 -11.57 -14.74
C VAL A 361 -16.70 -10.85 -14.06
N VAL A 362 -16.57 -9.53 -13.93
CA VAL A 362 -17.64 -8.61 -13.58
C VAL A 362 -18.25 -8.09 -14.87
N PHE A 363 -19.56 -8.22 -15.03
CA PHE A 363 -20.24 -7.86 -16.27
C PHE A 363 -21.61 -7.24 -16.01
N ASN A 364 -22.10 -6.48 -16.99
CA ASN A 364 -23.40 -5.83 -16.92
C ASN A 364 -24.53 -6.84 -17.18
N THR A 365 -25.50 -6.89 -16.28
CA THR A 365 -26.69 -7.76 -16.40
C THR A 365 -27.53 -7.52 -17.65
N GLN A 366 -27.46 -6.35 -18.27
CA GLN A 366 -28.32 -5.97 -19.40
C GLN A 366 -27.79 -6.45 -20.75
N ASP A 367 -26.50 -6.26 -21.01
CA ASP A 367 -25.85 -6.50 -22.31
C ASP A 367 -24.70 -7.54 -22.25
N ASN A 368 -24.40 -8.05 -21.06
CA ASN A 368 -23.27 -8.95 -20.76
C ASN A 368 -21.90 -8.37 -21.14
N GLN A 369 -21.76 -7.05 -21.29
CA GLN A 369 -20.45 -6.44 -21.50
C GLN A 369 -19.63 -6.47 -20.21
N PRO A 370 -18.30 -6.66 -20.31
CA PRO A 370 -17.42 -6.58 -19.15
C PRO A 370 -17.49 -5.19 -18.52
N ILE A 371 -17.35 -5.14 -17.19
CA ILE A 371 -17.25 -3.91 -16.42
C ILE A 371 -15.81 -3.76 -15.97
N ASP A 372 -15.10 -2.86 -16.62
CA ASP A 372 -13.77 -2.39 -16.23
C ASP A 372 -13.85 -1.56 -14.93
N GLU A 373 -12.73 -1.44 -14.22
CA GLU A 373 -12.56 -0.59 -13.03
C GLU A 373 -13.49 -0.91 -11.84
N ALA A 374 -14.14 -2.09 -11.82
CA ALA A 374 -14.94 -2.53 -10.69
C ALA A 374 -14.02 -2.95 -9.53
N ILE A 375 -14.20 -2.34 -8.36
CA ILE A 375 -13.43 -2.63 -7.16
C ILE A 375 -13.86 -4.01 -6.62
N VAL A 376 -12.91 -4.95 -6.54
CA VAL A 376 -13.11 -6.31 -6.01
C VAL A 376 -12.33 -6.50 -4.71
N GLU A 377 -13.07 -6.50 -3.62
CA GLU A 377 -12.53 -6.55 -2.26
C GLU A 377 -12.81 -7.92 -1.63
N LEU A 378 -11.77 -8.57 -1.11
CA LEU A 378 -11.93 -9.70 -0.19
C LEU A 378 -11.92 -9.11 1.22
N VAL A 379 -13.09 -9.07 1.88
CA VAL A 379 -13.26 -8.34 3.15
C VAL A 379 -12.24 -8.79 4.19
N GLU A 380 -11.93 -10.09 4.26
CA GLU A 380 -11.00 -10.68 5.22
C GLU A 380 -9.52 -10.38 4.91
N LEU A 381 -9.20 -10.04 3.65
CA LEU A 381 -7.84 -9.76 3.15
C LEU A 381 -7.76 -8.33 2.60
N SER A 382 -8.50 -7.42 3.23
CA SER A 382 -8.56 -6.00 2.89
C SER A 382 -8.03 -5.15 4.04
N GLY A 383 -7.54 -3.96 3.67
CA GLY A 383 -7.07 -2.95 4.59
C GLY A 383 -6.72 -1.68 3.85
N ASN A 384 -6.74 -0.55 4.52
CA ASN A 384 -6.54 0.75 3.87
C ASN A 384 -5.10 1.00 3.39
N VAL A 385 -4.16 0.11 3.76
CA VAL A 385 -2.80 0.09 3.20
C VAL A 385 -2.77 -0.31 1.73
N LEU A 386 -3.84 -0.94 1.22
CA LEU A 386 -3.92 -1.40 -0.15
C LEU A 386 -4.69 -0.40 -1.00
N THR A 387 -4.13 -0.07 -2.16
CA THR A 387 -4.90 0.56 -3.23
C THR A 387 -6.02 -0.40 -3.67
N PRO A 388 -7.27 0.08 -3.90
CA PRO A 388 -8.37 -0.77 -4.30
C PRO A 388 -8.04 -1.57 -5.56
N ARG A 389 -8.12 -2.91 -5.47
CA ARG A 389 -7.93 -3.80 -6.62
C ARG A 389 -9.15 -3.77 -7.51
N LYS A 390 -8.93 -3.52 -8.79
CA LYS A 390 -9.99 -3.34 -9.79
C LYS A 390 -9.98 -4.47 -10.82
N THR A 391 -11.10 -4.62 -11.51
CA THR A 391 -11.14 -5.40 -12.75
C THR A 391 -10.38 -4.69 -13.86
N ASP A 392 -9.85 -5.47 -14.78
CA ASP A 392 -9.24 -4.97 -16.02
C ASP A 392 -10.27 -4.73 -17.14
N GLU A 393 -9.81 -4.40 -18.35
CA GLU A 393 -10.67 -4.13 -19.51
C GLU A 393 -11.57 -5.31 -19.93
N PHE A 394 -11.25 -6.54 -19.51
CA PHE A 394 -12.06 -7.74 -19.73
C PHE A 394 -13.08 -7.95 -18.61
N GLY A 395 -13.17 -7.01 -17.67
CA GLY A 395 -13.93 -7.13 -16.43
C GLY A 395 -13.36 -8.20 -15.51
N ARG A 396 -12.13 -8.66 -15.75
CA ARG A 396 -11.55 -9.80 -15.06
C ARG A 396 -10.91 -9.35 -13.76
N TYR A 397 -11.05 -10.19 -12.73
CA TYR A 397 -10.24 -10.11 -11.51
C TYR A 397 -9.63 -11.47 -11.17
N ARG A 398 -8.47 -11.44 -10.50
CA ARG A 398 -7.75 -12.63 -9.99
C ARG A 398 -7.27 -12.33 -8.57
N ARG A 399 -7.66 -13.16 -7.60
CA ARG A 399 -7.25 -13.05 -6.19
C ARG A 399 -6.58 -14.33 -5.74
N ILE A 400 -5.26 -14.30 -5.60
CA ILE A 400 -4.48 -15.38 -4.99
C ILE A 400 -4.83 -15.43 -3.51
N VAL A 401 -5.21 -16.61 -3.02
CA VAL A 401 -5.62 -16.82 -1.64
C VAL A 401 -5.18 -18.20 -1.17
N ASN A 402 -5.17 -18.41 0.15
CA ASN A 402 -5.11 -19.76 0.70
C ASN A 402 -6.49 -20.43 0.69
N PRO A 403 -6.58 -21.76 0.82
CA PRO A 403 -7.84 -22.45 1.05
C PRO A 403 -8.62 -21.83 2.21
N GLY A 404 -9.88 -21.47 1.97
CA GLY A 404 -10.65 -20.73 2.95
C GLY A 404 -11.97 -20.23 2.39
N THR A 405 -12.79 -19.66 3.27
CA THR A 405 -14.04 -18.98 2.90
C THR A 405 -13.86 -17.48 3.04
N TYR A 406 -14.17 -16.76 1.98
CA TYR A 406 -13.96 -15.32 1.82
C TYR A 406 -15.26 -14.63 1.42
N THR A 407 -15.42 -13.39 1.85
CA THR A 407 -16.51 -12.51 1.44
C THR A 407 -16.00 -11.60 0.33
N VAL A 408 -16.46 -11.84 -0.89
CA VAL A 408 -16.17 -11.02 -2.08
C VAL A 408 -17.18 -9.90 -2.15
N LYS A 409 -16.71 -8.66 -2.12
CA LYS A 409 -17.52 -7.45 -2.29
C LYS A 409 -17.11 -6.77 -3.58
N VAL A 410 -18.05 -6.63 -4.52
CA VAL A 410 -17.81 -5.94 -5.80
C VAL A 410 -18.55 -4.62 -5.81
N ARG A 411 -17.83 -3.53 -6.06
CA ARG A 411 -18.37 -2.17 -6.11
C ARG A 411 -17.94 -1.48 -7.39
N HIS A 412 -18.84 -0.71 -7.98
CA HIS A 412 -18.54 0.18 -9.08
C HIS A 412 -19.45 1.41 -8.97
N PRO A 413 -18.99 2.63 -9.27
CA PRO A 413 -19.83 3.82 -9.12
C PRO A 413 -21.17 3.75 -9.86
N ASN A 414 -21.13 3.20 -11.08
CA ASN A 414 -22.28 3.11 -11.99
C ASN A 414 -23.26 1.98 -11.68
N TYR A 415 -22.89 1.01 -10.82
CA TYR A 415 -23.67 -0.21 -10.63
C TYR A 415 -23.99 -0.47 -9.16
N HIS A 416 -25.07 -1.19 -8.90
CA HIS A 416 -25.39 -1.70 -7.58
C HIS A 416 -24.34 -2.74 -7.16
N SER A 417 -23.87 -2.66 -5.91
CA SER A 417 -22.80 -3.54 -5.41
C SER A 417 -23.27 -4.97 -5.18
N ASP A 418 -22.35 -5.93 -5.33
CA ASP A 418 -22.56 -7.34 -5.00
C ASP A 418 -21.79 -7.72 -3.72
N LEU A 419 -22.34 -8.66 -2.95
CA LEU A 419 -21.68 -9.25 -1.79
C LEU A 419 -21.94 -10.76 -1.77
N SER A 420 -20.88 -11.52 -2.01
CA SER A 420 -20.91 -12.98 -2.19
C SER A 420 -19.93 -13.69 -1.27
N VAL A 421 -20.31 -14.86 -0.72
CA VAL A 421 -19.41 -15.69 0.10
C VAL A 421 -18.89 -16.86 -0.75
N ILE A 422 -17.57 -16.96 -0.88
CA ILE A 422 -16.89 -17.89 -1.79
C ILE A 422 -15.87 -18.74 -1.03
N THR A 423 -15.83 -20.03 -1.32
CA THR A 423 -14.82 -20.95 -0.78
C THR A 423 -13.78 -21.30 -1.84
N ALA A 424 -12.51 -21.02 -1.56
CA ALA A 424 -11.37 -21.42 -2.37
C ALA A 424 -10.69 -22.68 -1.78
N ASN A 425 -10.06 -23.48 -2.64
CA ASN A 425 -9.30 -24.68 -2.26
C ASN A 425 -8.14 -24.90 -3.24
N ASN A 426 -7.22 -25.81 -2.92
CA ASN A 426 -6.02 -26.06 -3.71
C ASN A 426 -6.24 -26.91 -4.97
N SER A 427 -7.43 -27.50 -5.18
CA SER A 427 -7.64 -28.45 -6.28
C SER A 427 -7.94 -27.78 -7.62
N VAL A 428 -8.57 -26.60 -7.60
CA VAL A 428 -8.92 -25.86 -8.83
C VAL A 428 -9.15 -24.39 -8.52
N ILE A 429 -8.82 -23.52 -9.49
CA ILE A 429 -9.15 -22.10 -9.44
C ILE A 429 -10.67 -21.95 -9.32
N ARG A 430 -11.11 -21.19 -8.30
CA ARG A 430 -12.54 -20.97 -8.06
C ARG A 430 -13.05 -19.84 -8.96
N THR A 431 -13.84 -20.20 -9.97
CA THR A 431 -14.54 -19.22 -10.80
C THR A 431 -15.72 -18.58 -10.06
N HIS A 432 -15.79 -17.25 -10.04
CA HIS A 432 -16.91 -16.47 -9.50
C HIS A 432 -17.18 -15.24 -10.39
N ASN A 433 -18.04 -15.40 -11.38
CA ASN A 433 -18.48 -14.26 -12.19
C ASN A 433 -19.58 -13.48 -11.45
N VAL A 434 -19.58 -12.16 -11.62
CA VAL A 434 -20.48 -11.24 -10.92
C VAL A 434 -21.23 -10.41 -11.95
N ALA A 435 -22.55 -10.47 -11.91
CA ALA A 435 -23.40 -9.68 -12.78
C ALA A 435 -23.91 -8.46 -12.00
N LEU A 436 -23.61 -7.25 -12.46
CA LEU A 436 -24.06 -6.01 -11.83
C LEU A 436 -25.16 -5.32 -12.64
N SER A 437 -26.10 -4.68 -11.95
CA SER A 437 -27.15 -3.86 -12.58
C SER A 437 -26.81 -2.38 -12.47
N GLU A 438 -26.96 -1.64 -13.57
CA GLU A 438 -26.74 -0.19 -13.61
C GLU A 438 -27.68 0.56 -12.66
N LYS A 439 -27.13 1.59 -12.01
CA LYS A 439 -27.88 2.56 -11.22
C LYS A 439 -28.63 3.52 -12.14
N SER A 440 -29.84 3.91 -11.73
CA SER A 440 -30.60 4.93 -12.44
C SER A 440 -29.94 6.31 -12.33
N ILE A 441 -30.05 7.14 -13.36
CA ILE A 441 -29.60 8.54 -13.35
C ILE A 441 -30.81 9.45 -13.12
N TYR A 442 -30.66 10.40 -12.21
CA TYR A 442 -31.68 11.38 -11.86
C TYR A 442 -31.19 12.81 -12.06
N THR A 443 -32.13 13.67 -12.42
CA THR A 443 -31.91 15.12 -12.56
C THR A 443 -32.04 15.78 -11.20
N VAL A 444 -30.98 16.46 -10.75
CA VAL A 444 -30.94 17.17 -9.47
C VAL A 444 -30.79 18.66 -9.73
N SER A 445 -31.83 19.43 -9.40
CA SER A 445 -31.80 20.88 -9.45
C SER A 445 -31.26 21.43 -8.14
N VAL A 446 -30.02 21.89 -8.13
CA VAL A 446 -29.38 22.52 -6.98
C VAL A 446 -29.60 24.03 -7.07
N ASN A 447 -30.33 24.59 -6.10
CA ASN A 447 -30.54 26.01 -5.96
C ASN A 447 -29.62 26.52 -4.85
N ILE A 448 -28.58 27.25 -5.24
CA ILE A 448 -27.71 27.95 -4.31
C ILE A 448 -28.34 29.33 -4.04
N ILE A 449 -28.70 29.58 -2.80
CA ILE A 449 -29.47 30.76 -2.40
C ILE A 449 -28.60 31.65 -1.50
N ASN A 450 -28.43 32.90 -1.93
CA ASN A 450 -27.75 33.96 -1.18
C ASN A 450 -28.80 34.91 -0.59
N ASP A 451 -29.35 34.55 0.58
CA ASP A 451 -30.45 35.30 1.20
C ASP A 451 -30.01 36.68 1.70
N ASN A 452 -28.75 36.82 2.13
CA ASN A 452 -28.24 38.06 2.72
C ASN A 452 -27.53 38.97 1.71
N SER A 453 -27.58 38.66 0.41
CA SER A 453 -26.94 39.44 -0.66
C SER A 453 -25.44 39.67 -0.45
N ILE A 454 -24.74 38.64 0.05
CA ILE A 454 -23.29 38.65 0.26
C ILE A 454 -22.60 38.91 -1.08
N SER A 455 -21.79 39.96 -1.16
CA SER A 455 -21.05 40.32 -2.37
C SER A 455 -19.78 39.49 -2.52
N SER A 456 -19.41 39.13 -3.75
CA SER A 456 -18.13 38.48 -4.09
C SER A 456 -17.94 37.05 -3.54
N VAL A 457 -18.97 36.21 -3.67
CA VAL A 457 -18.92 34.77 -3.34
C VAL A 457 -19.01 33.96 -4.64
N GLU A 458 -18.10 33.01 -4.81
CA GLU A 458 -18.13 32.04 -5.91
C GLU A 458 -18.05 30.63 -5.30
N PRO A 459 -19.17 30.15 -4.73
CA PRO A 459 -19.12 28.96 -3.91
C PRO A 459 -18.85 27.72 -4.75
N LEU A 460 -18.00 26.85 -4.19
CA LEU A 460 -17.66 25.56 -4.76
C LEU A 460 -18.55 24.49 -4.16
N LEU A 461 -19.20 23.69 -5.00
CA LEU A 461 -19.94 22.52 -4.55
C LEU A 461 -19.11 21.26 -4.78
N ILE A 462 -18.76 20.59 -3.70
CA ILE A 462 -18.10 19.28 -3.71
C ILE A 462 -19.15 18.22 -3.46
N LEU A 463 -19.19 17.21 -4.32
CA LEU A 463 -20.13 16.10 -4.29
C LEU A 463 -19.36 14.80 -4.09
N THR A 464 -19.67 14.04 -3.05
CA THR A 464 -19.05 12.72 -2.86
C THR A 464 -20.07 11.67 -2.43
N ASN A 465 -19.89 10.43 -2.87
CA ASN A 465 -20.69 9.27 -2.45
C ASN A 465 -19.82 8.16 -1.82
N GLY A 466 -18.57 8.46 -1.49
CA GLY A 466 -17.61 7.51 -0.92
C GLY A 466 -16.93 6.58 -1.95
N ILE A 467 -17.30 6.66 -3.23
CA ILE A 467 -16.58 6.00 -4.34
C ILE A 467 -16.09 7.06 -5.33
N GLU A 468 -16.97 7.98 -5.69
CA GLU A 468 -16.71 9.13 -6.53
C GLU A 468 -16.66 10.41 -5.69
N SER A 469 -15.86 11.36 -6.16
CA SER A 469 -15.89 12.74 -5.73
C SER A 469 -15.80 13.62 -6.98
N ASP A 470 -16.67 14.62 -7.07
CA ASP A 470 -16.67 15.62 -8.14
C ASP A 470 -16.78 17.02 -7.54
N THR A 471 -16.19 18.00 -8.21
CA THR A 471 -16.14 19.39 -7.75
C THR A 471 -16.71 20.26 -8.85
N VAL A 472 -17.86 20.88 -8.57
CA VAL A 472 -18.59 21.71 -9.52
C VAL A 472 -18.57 23.15 -9.05
N ALA A 473 -18.00 24.03 -9.86
CA ALA A 473 -18.11 25.47 -9.66
C ALA A 473 -19.53 25.91 -10.06
N LEU A 474 -20.33 26.34 -9.08
CA LEU A 474 -21.72 26.73 -9.31
C LEU A 474 -21.90 28.21 -8.98
N ALA A 475 -22.23 29.02 -9.98
CA ALA A 475 -22.81 30.34 -9.77
C ALA A 475 -24.09 30.26 -8.90
N VAL A 476 -24.28 31.28 -8.06
CA VAL A 476 -25.50 31.48 -7.27
C VAL A 476 -26.73 31.43 -8.18
N GLY A 477 -27.75 30.67 -7.79
CA GLY A 477 -28.94 30.41 -8.58
C GLY A 477 -29.25 28.93 -8.75
N SER A 478 -30.17 28.63 -9.67
CA SER A 478 -30.60 27.25 -9.98
C SER A 478 -29.70 26.64 -11.05
N GLN A 479 -29.13 25.49 -10.74
CA GLN A 479 -28.34 24.69 -11.67
C GLN A 479 -28.82 23.25 -11.65
N THR A 480 -28.64 22.57 -12.77
CA THR A 480 -29.07 21.18 -12.90
C THR A 480 -27.85 20.30 -13.13
N ILE A 481 -27.72 19.27 -12.28
CA ILE A 481 -26.70 18.24 -12.40
C ILE A 481 -27.39 16.87 -12.55
N SER A 482 -26.70 15.92 -13.16
CA SER A 482 -27.16 14.54 -13.28
C SER A 482 -26.39 13.69 -12.28
N LEU A 483 -27.10 13.10 -11.32
CA LEU A 483 -26.51 12.21 -10.32
C LEU A 483 -27.11 10.83 -10.42
N ARG A 484 -26.28 9.82 -10.17
CA ARG A 484 -26.73 8.43 -10.08
C ARG A 484 -27.45 8.20 -8.76
N GLU A 485 -28.27 7.16 -8.76
CA GLU A 485 -28.90 6.62 -7.56
C GLU A 485 -27.86 6.27 -6.51
N ASP A 486 -27.71 7.12 -5.49
CA ASP A 486 -26.82 6.87 -4.37
C ASP A 486 -27.07 7.87 -3.22
N THR A 487 -26.38 7.65 -2.11
CA THR A 487 -26.26 8.63 -1.03
C THR A 487 -25.09 9.57 -1.33
N TRP A 488 -25.40 10.86 -1.52
CA TRP A 488 -24.42 11.89 -1.83
C TRP A 488 -24.28 12.89 -0.68
N LEU A 489 -23.05 13.21 -0.32
CA LEU A 489 -22.69 14.33 0.54
C LEU A 489 -22.42 15.57 -0.33
N PHE A 490 -23.26 16.58 -0.17
CA PHE A 490 -23.12 17.90 -0.77
C PHE A 490 -22.35 18.79 0.21
N THR A 491 -21.19 19.30 -0.20
CA THR A 491 -20.37 20.23 0.60
C THR A 491 -20.22 21.54 -0.16
N LEU A 492 -20.83 22.62 0.33
CA LEU A 492 -20.71 23.96 -0.24
C LEU A 492 -19.70 24.77 0.56
N VAL A 493 -18.67 25.30 -0.13
CA VAL A 493 -17.55 26.02 0.50
C VAL A 493 -17.20 27.29 -0.28
N ASP A 494 -16.81 28.33 0.45
CA ASP A 494 -16.21 29.58 -0.03
C ASP A 494 -15.47 30.23 1.15
N GLN A 495 -14.47 31.05 0.88
CA GLN A 495 -13.71 31.77 1.91
C GLN A 495 -14.58 32.71 2.77
N ASN A 496 -15.71 33.18 2.23
CA ASN A 496 -16.59 34.16 2.86
C ASN A 496 -17.89 33.55 3.41
N ILE A 497 -18.06 32.23 3.39
CA ILE A 497 -19.28 31.57 3.88
C ILE A 497 -18.97 30.57 4.97
N ILE A 498 -19.93 30.33 5.86
CA ILE A 498 -19.88 29.17 6.74
C ILE A 498 -20.13 27.90 5.91
N PRO A 499 -19.25 26.87 5.96
CA PRO A 499 -19.40 25.65 5.19
C PRO A 499 -20.73 24.94 5.45
N ILE A 500 -21.31 24.34 4.40
CA ILE A 500 -22.57 23.59 4.49
C ILE A 500 -22.34 22.17 4.03
N GLN A 501 -22.74 21.21 4.87
CA GLN A 501 -22.73 19.79 4.55
C GLN A 501 -24.15 19.22 4.61
N LYS A 502 -24.57 18.51 3.55
CA LYS A 502 -25.89 17.87 3.49
C LYS A 502 -25.81 16.52 2.77
N THR A 503 -26.17 15.47 3.49
CA THR A 503 -26.28 14.11 2.94
C THR A 503 -27.68 13.88 2.39
N ILE A 504 -27.79 13.43 1.15
CA ILE A 504 -29.07 13.22 0.45
C ILE A 504 -29.00 11.91 -0.33
N TYR A 505 -29.99 11.05 -0.14
CA TYR A 505 -30.19 9.88 -0.99
C TYR A 505 -30.97 10.27 -2.24
N ILE A 506 -30.37 10.07 -3.41
CA ILE A 506 -30.94 10.38 -4.72
C ILE A 506 -31.56 9.10 -5.27
N ASN A 507 -32.87 9.08 -5.47
CA ASN A 507 -33.60 7.97 -6.10
C ASN A 507 -34.74 8.44 -7.02
N GLN A 508 -34.81 9.76 -7.26
CA GLN A 508 -35.77 10.41 -8.14
C GLN A 508 -35.27 11.82 -8.47
N ASN A 509 -35.82 12.42 -9.53
CA ASN A 509 -35.56 13.82 -9.84
C ASN A 509 -35.92 14.70 -8.63
N THR A 510 -34.98 15.52 -8.18
CA THR A 510 -35.05 16.21 -6.89
C THR A 510 -34.59 17.65 -7.02
N THR A 511 -35.14 18.53 -6.18
CA THR A 511 -34.65 19.90 -6.01
C THR A 511 -34.04 20.05 -4.63
N ILE A 512 -32.80 20.54 -4.59
CA ILE A 512 -32.04 20.75 -3.36
C ILE A 512 -31.80 22.24 -3.23
N ASN A 513 -32.24 22.83 -2.11
CA ASN A 513 -31.92 24.21 -1.79
C ASN A 513 -30.75 24.22 -0.80
N LEU A 514 -29.68 24.93 -1.16
CA LEU A 514 -28.52 25.20 -0.33
C LEU A 514 -28.46 26.71 -0.09
N THR A 515 -28.94 27.14 1.06
CA THR A 515 -28.87 28.54 1.47
C THR A 515 -27.61 28.76 2.28
N PHE A 516 -26.79 29.73 1.87
CA PHE A 516 -25.55 30.08 2.57
C PHE A 516 -25.59 31.48 3.19
N ASP A 517 -24.68 31.68 4.14
CA ASP A 517 -24.47 32.92 4.88
C ASP A 517 -22.99 33.03 5.27
N GLU A 518 -22.53 34.21 5.71
CA GLU A 518 -21.14 34.41 6.18
C GLU A 518 -20.89 33.69 7.51
N GLY A 519 -21.94 33.60 8.34
CA GLY A 519 -21.80 33.20 9.74
C GLY A 519 -21.06 34.25 10.56
N THR A 520 -20.71 33.90 11.80
CA THR A 520 -19.89 34.73 12.68
C THR A 520 -18.68 33.94 13.13
N ASP A 521 -17.49 34.48 12.93
CA ASP A 521 -16.25 33.90 13.42
C ASP A 521 -16.22 33.98 14.95
N ILE A 522 -16.29 32.81 15.60
CA ILE A 522 -16.17 32.67 17.06
C ILE A 522 -14.69 32.58 17.43
N LEU A 523 -13.94 31.74 16.70
CA LEU A 523 -12.50 31.56 16.84
C LEU A 523 -11.87 31.34 15.45
N SER A 524 -10.67 31.86 15.24
CA SER A 524 -9.83 31.55 14.08
C SER A 524 -8.38 31.75 14.49
N PHE A 525 -7.58 30.69 14.51
CA PHE A 525 -6.23 30.76 15.04
C PHE A 525 -5.33 29.65 14.49
N ILE A 526 -4.02 29.92 14.54
CA ILE A 526 -2.98 28.92 14.40
C ILE A 526 -2.82 28.24 15.76
N PRO A 527 -2.92 26.91 15.88
CA PRO A 527 -2.94 26.22 17.16
C PRO A 527 -1.54 26.01 17.78
N ASP A 528 -0.65 26.99 17.72
CA ASP A 528 0.76 26.88 18.15
C ASP A 528 1.05 27.51 19.53
N ASP A 529 0.02 27.98 20.24
CA ASP A 529 0.13 28.49 21.61
C ASP A 529 -0.56 27.54 22.61
N GLU A 530 0.28 26.86 23.40
CA GLU A 530 -0.13 25.92 24.45
C GLU A 530 -1.12 26.54 25.45
N GLN A 531 -1.08 27.85 25.70
CA GLN A 531 -1.95 28.51 26.69
C GLN A 531 -3.44 28.46 26.32
N ASN A 532 -3.76 28.20 25.06
CA ASN A 532 -5.13 28.06 24.57
C ASN A 532 -5.72 26.66 24.83
N TRP A 533 -4.91 25.73 25.33
CA TRP A 533 -5.25 24.32 25.46
C TRP A 533 -5.02 23.78 26.87
N GLU A 534 -5.80 22.77 27.21
CA GLU A 534 -5.63 21.89 28.36
C GLU A 534 -5.18 20.52 27.84
N ILE A 535 -3.93 20.16 28.12
CA ILE A 535 -3.40 18.81 27.85
C ILE A 535 -3.98 17.88 28.92
N ILE A 536 -4.94 17.03 28.52
CA ILE A 536 -5.51 16.03 29.42
C ILE A 536 -4.53 14.87 29.61
N ASN A 537 -3.94 14.40 28.50
CA ASN A 537 -2.86 13.41 28.47
C ASN A 537 -2.16 13.39 27.09
N GLY A 538 -1.04 12.67 27.02
CA GLY A 538 -0.24 12.53 25.81
C GLY A 538 0.71 13.69 25.57
N ASP A 539 1.65 13.48 24.64
CA ASP A 539 2.64 14.48 24.26
C ASP A 539 2.09 15.29 23.07
N TRP A 540 1.83 16.57 23.29
CA TRP A 540 1.42 17.53 22.27
C TRP A 540 2.49 18.59 22.10
N VAL A 541 2.80 18.94 20.86
CA VAL A 541 3.89 19.86 20.53
C VAL A 541 3.34 21.08 19.83
N PHE A 542 3.68 22.24 20.39
CA PHE A 542 3.24 23.55 19.93
C PHE A 542 4.45 24.33 19.41
N GLY A 543 4.40 24.82 18.18
CA GLY A 543 5.46 25.65 17.61
C GLY A 543 5.56 25.57 16.08
N ASP A 544 6.34 26.49 15.51
CA ASP A 544 6.54 26.64 14.06
C ASP A 544 5.23 26.82 13.27
N GLY A 545 4.23 27.46 13.89
CA GLY A 545 2.91 27.67 13.30
C GLY A 545 2.06 26.40 13.18
N LEU A 546 2.36 25.37 13.97
CA LEU A 546 1.71 24.06 13.91
C LEU A 546 1.45 23.49 15.32
N LEU A 547 0.36 22.72 15.43
CA LEU A 547 0.14 21.75 16.50
C LEU A 547 0.51 20.36 15.98
N ARG A 548 1.30 19.60 16.74
CA ARG A 548 1.72 18.24 16.37
C ARG A 548 1.53 17.23 17.49
N THR A 549 1.37 15.97 17.11
CA THR A 549 1.35 14.83 18.04
C THR A 549 2.74 14.35 18.48
N GLN A 550 3.81 14.93 17.92
CA GLN A 550 5.19 14.59 18.27
C GLN A 550 6.17 15.71 17.87
N ASN A 551 7.36 15.69 18.45
CA ASN A 551 8.45 16.61 18.11
C ASN A 551 9.37 16.06 17.00
N GLY A 552 9.53 14.74 16.94
CA GLY A 552 10.32 14.07 15.93
C GLY A 552 9.57 13.94 14.61
N PHE A 553 10.22 13.33 13.63
CA PHE A 553 9.59 13.07 12.34
C PHE A 553 8.48 12.00 12.45
N LEU A 554 8.63 11.05 13.37
CA LEU A 554 7.68 9.96 13.62
C LEU A 554 7.14 10.04 15.06
N TYR A 555 5.88 9.68 15.27
CA TYR A 555 5.37 9.52 16.63
C TYR A 555 5.96 8.28 17.33
N THR A 556 5.89 8.23 18.65
CA THR A 556 6.27 7.05 19.43
C THR A 556 5.08 6.12 19.58
N ASN A 557 5.30 4.82 19.40
CA ASN A 557 4.33 3.80 19.77
C ASN A 557 3.98 3.89 21.27
N SER A 558 2.82 3.37 21.63
CA SER A 558 2.41 3.19 23.02
C SER A 558 3.16 2.03 23.69
N ASP A 559 3.22 2.04 25.02
CA ASP A 559 3.63 0.89 25.86
C ASP A 559 2.45 -0.06 26.15
N THR A 560 1.29 0.20 25.55
CA THR A 560 0.04 -0.55 25.75
C THR A 560 -0.67 -0.80 24.42
N LEU A 561 -1.43 -1.91 24.37
CA LEU A 561 -2.24 -2.31 23.22
C LEU A 561 -3.15 -1.22 22.65
N GLU A 562 -3.62 -0.28 23.45
CA GLU A 562 -4.29 0.93 22.98
C GLU A 562 -3.96 2.10 23.93
N SER A 563 -3.78 3.30 23.38
CA SER A 563 -3.63 4.54 24.15
C SER A 563 -4.28 5.73 23.43
N ILE A 564 -4.74 6.71 24.20
CA ILE A 564 -5.38 7.91 23.69
C ILE A 564 -4.66 9.12 24.27
N SER A 565 -4.15 9.99 23.38
CA SER A 565 -3.68 11.33 23.70
C SER A 565 -4.82 12.33 23.48
N THR A 566 -5.10 13.18 24.45
CA THR A 566 -6.28 14.05 24.47
C THR A 566 -5.89 15.49 24.78
N LEU A 567 -6.31 16.39 23.90
CA LEU A 567 -6.13 17.83 24.02
C LEU A 567 -7.48 18.54 23.95
N GLU A 568 -7.72 19.49 24.83
CA GLU A 568 -8.99 20.21 24.90
C GLU A 568 -8.83 21.71 24.96
N MET A 569 -9.78 22.45 24.40
CA MET A 569 -9.93 23.87 24.69
C MET A 569 -10.89 24.07 25.87
N PRO A 570 -10.74 25.15 26.65
CA PRO A 570 -11.80 25.62 27.54
C PRO A 570 -13.10 25.90 26.77
N PHE A 571 -14.24 25.87 27.46
CA PHE A 571 -15.51 26.30 26.86
C PHE A 571 -15.45 27.78 26.49
N PHE A 572 -15.88 28.10 25.27
CA PHE A 572 -16.03 29.47 24.78
C PHE A 572 -17.48 29.73 24.35
N PRO A 573 -17.99 30.95 24.56
CA PRO A 573 -19.37 31.29 24.27
C PRO A 573 -19.64 31.28 22.75
N THR A 574 -20.85 30.89 22.39
CA THR A 574 -21.34 30.89 21.01
C THR A 574 -22.61 31.73 20.86
N ASP A 575 -22.95 32.52 21.89
CA ASP A 575 -24.07 33.47 21.91
C ASP A 575 -25.44 32.88 21.52
N GLY A 576 -25.66 31.59 21.84
CA GLY A 576 -26.94 30.92 21.63
C GLY A 576 -27.22 30.51 20.19
N VAL A 577 -26.23 30.56 19.28
CA VAL A 577 -26.39 30.10 17.88
C VAL A 577 -26.85 28.64 17.84
N ASN A 578 -27.61 28.26 16.81
CA ASN A 578 -28.18 26.91 16.70
C ASN A 578 -27.33 25.97 15.82
N ARG A 579 -26.32 26.49 15.14
CA ARG A 579 -25.35 25.74 14.32
C ARG A 579 -23.95 26.29 14.53
N VAL A 580 -23.00 25.40 14.80
CA VAL A 580 -21.58 25.70 14.95
C VAL A 580 -20.80 24.78 14.01
N VAL A 581 -19.85 25.33 13.26
CA VAL A 581 -18.98 24.58 12.34
C VAL A 581 -17.53 24.80 12.75
N CYS A 582 -16.79 23.71 12.96
CA CYS A 582 -15.33 23.72 13.07
C CYS A 582 -14.74 23.31 11.72
N THR A 583 -13.88 24.17 11.18
CA THR A 583 -13.02 23.89 10.03
C THR A 583 -11.62 23.64 10.56
N ILE A 584 -11.05 22.50 10.19
CA ILE A 584 -9.67 22.13 10.54
C ILE A 584 -8.86 21.96 9.26
N ASP A 585 -7.69 22.61 9.22
CA ASP A 585 -6.70 22.50 8.17
C ASP A 585 -5.52 21.68 8.71
N HIS A 586 -5.41 20.44 8.25
CA HIS A 586 -4.49 19.45 8.83
C HIS A 586 -3.99 18.42 7.82
N LYS A 587 -2.91 17.72 8.16
CA LYS A 587 -2.43 16.53 7.44
C LYS A 587 -2.02 15.47 8.45
N TYR A 588 -2.11 14.21 8.07
CA TYR A 588 -1.82 13.09 8.97
C TYR A 588 -1.26 11.89 8.20
N GLU A 589 -0.44 11.09 8.87
CA GLU A 589 0.02 9.79 8.43
C GLU A 589 0.08 8.88 9.65
N LEU A 590 -0.84 7.93 9.71
CA LEU A 590 -1.11 7.08 10.85
C LEU A 590 -0.94 5.63 10.44
N GLU A 591 -0.70 4.77 11.42
CA GLU A 591 -0.81 3.35 11.18
C GLU A 591 -2.18 3.00 10.58
N TRP A 592 -2.13 2.37 9.42
CA TRP A 592 -3.33 1.97 8.70
C TRP A 592 -4.17 1.01 9.53
N ASP A 593 -5.49 1.21 9.45
CA ASP A 593 -6.53 0.40 10.08
C ASP A 593 -6.54 0.34 11.61
N VAL A 594 -5.57 0.94 12.31
CA VAL A 594 -5.43 0.84 13.76
C VAL A 594 -5.45 2.22 14.39
N ASP A 595 -4.44 3.03 14.08
CA ASP A 595 -4.29 4.37 14.61
C ASP A 595 -5.27 5.33 13.95
N SER A 596 -5.76 6.28 14.74
CA SER A 596 -6.72 7.26 14.26
C SER A 596 -6.66 8.56 15.04
N ILE A 597 -7.09 9.63 14.41
CA ILE A 597 -7.32 10.91 15.04
C ILE A 597 -8.81 11.22 15.06
N ARG A 598 -9.25 12.00 16.03
CA ARG A 598 -10.64 12.42 16.15
C ARG A 598 -10.73 13.87 16.57
N VAL A 599 -11.62 14.59 15.90
CA VAL A 599 -11.93 15.99 16.19
C VAL A 599 -13.37 16.06 16.69
N LEU A 600 -13.58 16.63 17.88
CA LEU A 600 -14.89 16.71 18.53
C LEU A 600 -15.25 18.15 18.86
N LEU A 601 -16.45 18.56 18.45
CA LEU A 601 -17.13 19.74 18.98
C LEU A 601 -18.12 19.32 20.05
N ILE A 602 -17.97 19.85 21.27
CA ILE A 602 -18.78 19.46 22.43
C ILE A 602 -19.43 20.71 23.01
N SER A 603 -20.76 20.70 23.15
CA SER A 603 -21.51 21.77 23.82
C SER A 603 -21.56 21.59 25.34
N ASN A 604 -21.86 22.67 26.06
CA ASN A 604 -22.00 22.68 27.52
C ASN A 604 -23.08 21.72 28.06
N ASN A 605 -24.10 21.38 27.26
CA ASN A 605 -25.17 20.47 27.64
C ASN A 605 -24.87 18.99 27.32
N GLY A 606 -23.67 18.70 26.80
CA GLY A 606 -23.20 17.35 26.49
C GLY A 606 -23.52 16.87 25.07
N LEU A 607 -24.22 17.65 24.23
CA LEU A 607 -24.35 17.35 22.81
C LEU A 607 -22.99 17.51 22.12
N PHE A 608 -22.62 16.56 21.26
CA PHE A 608 -21.37 16.62 20.52
C PHE A 608 -21.53 16.17 19.06
N SER A 609 -20.59 16.59 18.24
CA SER A 609 -20.38 16.12 16.86
C SER A 609 -18.90 15.81 16.68
N SER A 610 -18.57 14.80 15.89
CA SER A 610 -17.18 14.39 15.71
C SER A 610 -16.93 13.74 14.36
N ASN A 611 -15.73 13.94 13.84
CA ASN A 611 -15.18 13.15 12.74
C ASN A 611 -13.91 12.43 13.19
N SER A 612 -13.71 11.23 12.66
CA SER A 612 -12.49 10.44 12.87
C SER A 612 -11.79 10.23 11.53
N TYR A 613 -10.46 10.23 11.56
CA TYR A 613 -9.61 10.05 10.38
C TYR A 613 -8.55 8.99 10.69
N SER A 614 -8.21 8.18 9.69
CA SER A 614 -7.18 7.13 9.75
C SER A 614 -6.39 7.12 8.44
N ASN A 615 -5.35 6.29 8.37
CA ASN A 615 -4.48 6.13 7.21
C ASN A 615 -3.64 7.37 6.97
N HIS A 616 -3.54 7.87 5.73
CA HIS A 616 -2.65 8.97 5.40
C HIS A 616 -3.24 9.99 4.42
N SER A 617 -2.87 11.25 4.64
CA SER A 617 -3.02 12.38 3.75
C SER A 617 -1.89 13.37 4.03
N TRP A 618 -0.64 12.88 3.90
CA TRP A 618 0.56 13.62 4.33
C TRP A 618 1.11 14.58 3.27
N THR A 619 0.81 14.32 2.00
CA THR A 619 1.36 15.08 0.86
C THR A 619 0.76 16.48 0.73
N SER A 620 -0.45 16.69 1.25
CA SER A 620 -1.13 17.98 1.21
C SER A 620 -2.11 18.11 2.37
N ASN A 621 -2.27 19.35 2.84
CA ASN A 621 -3.26 19.69 3.84
C ASN A 621 -4.68 19.41 3.34
N GLN A 622 -5.50 18.86 4.24
CA GLN A 622 -6.92 18.62 4.05
C GLN A 622 -7.72 19.63 4.86
N LEU A 623 -8.75 20.19 4.23
CA LEU A 623 -9.78 20.98 4.90
C LEU A 623 -10.95 20.07 5.26
N ASN A 624 -11.21 19.91 6.55
CA ASN A 624 -12.34 19.13 7.03
C ASN A 624 -13.25 19.92 7.96
N TYR A 625 -14.52 19.50 8.00
CA TYR A 625 -15.60 20.24 8.65
C TYR A 625 -16.34 19.36 9.64
N ILE A 626 -16.56 19.87 10.85
CA ILE A 626 -17.37 19.25 11.90
C ILE A 626 -18.51 20.20 12.21
N THR A 627 -19.75 19.75 12.00
CA THR A 627 -20.95 20.57 12.23
C THR A 627 -21.71 20.07 13.46
N LEU A 628 -21.98 20.96 14.40
CA LEU A 628 -22.82 20.73 15.58
C LEU A 628 -24.09 21.57 15.47
N THR A 629 -25.26 20.93 15.62
CA THR A 629 -26.57 21.58 15.48
C THR A 629 -27.45 21.33 16.69
N ASN A 630 -28.12 22.36 17.21
CA ASN A 630 -29.16 22.23 18.22
C ASN A 630 -30.24 23.29 18.02
N GLN A 631 -31.48 22.88 17.75
CA GLN A 631 -32.61 23.81 17.58
C GLN A 631 -32.88 24.69 18.80
N ALA A 632 -32.53 24.22 20.01
CA ALA A 632 -32.70 24.99 21.24
C ALA A 632 -31.61 26.06 21.45
N GLY A 633 -30.61 26.12 20.56
CA GLY A 633 -29.42 26.96 20.71
C GLY A 633 -28.26 26.25 21.40
N ILE A 634 -27.06 26.79 21.21
CA ILE A 634 -25.81 26.34 21.79
C ILE A 634 -25.20 27.57 22.47
N ASP A 635 -25.07 27.53 23.79
CA ASP A 635 -24.59 28.69 24.55
C ASP A 635 -23.05 28.80 24.54
N SER A 636 -22.38 27.65 24.58
CA SER A 636 -20.93 27.55 24.53
C SER A 636 -20.51 26.17 24.04
N VAL A 637 -19.36 26.11 23.38
CA VAL A 637 -18.74 24.86 22.93
C VAL A 637 -17.28 24.79 23.34
N LYS A 638 -16.71 23.59 23.26
CA LYS A 638 -15.27 23.35 23.28
C LYS A 638 -14.87 22.43 22.14
N LEU A 639 -13.61 22.54 21.73
CA LEU A 639 -12.97 21.63 20.79
C LEU A 639 -12.12 20.62 21.58
N ARG A 640 -12.23 19.35 21.21
CA ARG A 640 -11.35 18.28 21.70
C ARG A 640 -10.70 17.58 20.51
N LEU A 641 -9.41 17.33 20.63
CA LEU A 641 -8.62 16.52 19.70
C LEU A 641 -8.18 15.25 20.43
N GLU A 642 -8.38 14.11 19.81
CA GLU A 642 -7.97 12.80 20.34
C GLU A 642 -7.06 12.13 19.30
N PHE A 643 -5.93 11.58 19.72
CA PHE A 643 -5.04 10.75 18.91
C PHE A 643 -4.91 9.37 19.55
N TYR A 644 -5.42 8.36 18.83
CA TYR A 644 -5.42 6.96 19.20
C TYR A 644 -4.21 6.28 18.56
N LYS A 645 -3.38 5.66 19.40
CA LYS A 645 -2.20 4.92 18.96
C LYS A 645 -1.99 3.61 19.73
N ASP A 646 -1.43 2.61 19.08
CA ASP A 646 -1.11 1.31 19.66
C ASP A 646 0.41 1.07 19.85
N GLU A 647 0.81 -0.17 20.14
CA GLU A 647 2.21 -0.57 20.36
C GLU A 647 2.95 -1.03 19.09
N THR A 648 2.30 -1.11 17.92
CA THR A 648 2.83 -1.85 16.76
C THR A 648 3.74 -1.03 15.83
N VAL A 649 3.26 -0.08 15.02
CA VAL A 649 4.13 0.71 14.12
C VAL A 649 3.83 2.20 14.10
N ASN A 650 4.87 3.02 13.99
CA ASN A 650 4.73 4.49 13.96
C ASN A 650 4.82 5.11 12.57
N TYR A 651 4.27 6.30 12.42
CA TYR A 651 4.30 7.10 11.18
C TYR A 651 4.48 8.59 11.51
N CYS A 652 4.28 9.47 10.53
CA CYS A 652 4.47 10.92 10.69
C CYS A 652 3.40 11.62 11.55
N GLY A 653 2.39 10.92 12.07
CA GLY A 653 1.47 11.46 13.06
C GLY A 653 0.51 12.49 12.48
N TRP A 654 0.25 13.57 13.21
CA TRP A 654 -0.75 14.56 12.86
C TRP A 654 -0.20 15.98 13.01
N GLU A 655 -0.37 16.80 11.97
CA GLU A 655 -0.08 18.24 12.00
C GLU A 655 -1.34 19.05 11.73
N VAL A 656 -1.67 19.99 12.62
CA VAL A 656 -2.77 20.94 12.46
C VAL A 656 -2.19 22.34 12.27
N SER A 657 -2.53 22.97 11.15
CA SER A 657 -2.01 24.29 10.75
C SER A 657 -2.97 25.42 11.05
N HIS A 658 -4.28 25.16 11.00
CA HIS A 658 -5.27 26.19 11.27
C HIS A 658 -6.58 25.58 11.76
N ILE A 659 -7.23 26.28 12.70
CA ILE A 659 -8.56 25.93 13.20
C ILE A 659 -9.43 27.18 13.12
N LYS A 660 -10.62 27.03 12.53
CA LYS A 660 -11.66 28.07 12.46
C LYS A 660 -12.97 27.54 13.00
N ILE A 661 -13.61 28.25 13.92
CA ILE A 661 -14.92 27.91 14.48
C ILE A 661 -15.87 29.06 14.20
N GLN A 662 -16.95 28.77 13.49
CA GLN A 662 -17.97 29.72 13.09
C GLN A 662 -19.33 29.32 13.64
N GLY A 663 -20.13 30.31 14.01
CA GLY A 663 -21.49 30.14 14.53
C GLY A 663 -22.51 30.84 13.65
N ILE A 664 -23.72 30.28 13.59
CA ILE A 664 -24.85 30.92 12.92
C ILE A 664 -26.18 30.47 13.52
N ASN A 665 -27.16 31.37 13.52
CA ASN A 665 -28.55 30.99 13.74
C ASN A 665 -29.22 30.64 12.40
N ASP A 666 -29.10 29.38 12.00
CA ASP A 666 -29.65 28.82 10.78
C ASP A 666 -31.17 28.66 10.88
N GLN A 667 -31.91 29.48 10.13
CA GLN A 667 -33.38 29.46 10.09
C GLN A 667 -33.92 28.23 9.33
N TYR A 668 -33.08 27.52 8.59
CA TYR A 668 -33.42 26.37 7.75
C TYR A 668 -33.11 25.02 8.42
N LEU A 669 -32.52 25.04 9.62
CA LEU A 669 -32.13 23.85 10.39
C LEU A 669 -33.31 22.91 10.70
N GLY A 670 -34.54 23.44 10.76
CA GLY A 670 -35.77 22.67 10.95
C GLY A 670 -36.50 22.25 9.66
N ILE A 671 -36.06 22.73 8.49
CA ILE A 671 -36.66 22.41 7.19
C ILE A 671 -35.90 21.24 6.57
N ALA A 672 -35.93 20.09 7.25
CA ALA A 672 -35.55 18.84 6.62
C ALA A 672 -36.69 18.44 5.67
N ASN A 673 -36.44 18.43 4.36
CA ASN A 673 -37.30 17.67 3.46
C ASN A 673 -37.26 16.24 3.96
N SER A 674 -38.41 15.77 4.46
CA SER A 674 -38.59 14.44 5.01
C SER A 674 -38.16 13.37 4.01
N THR A 675 -37.01 12.77 4.25
CA THR A 675 -36.71 11.34 4.10
C THR A 675 -35.35 11.10 4.74
N GLU A 676 -35.40 10.83 6.04
CA GLU A 676 -34.31 10.40 6.93
C GLU A 676 -33.14 11.39 7.14
N ASN A 677 -32.84 11.65 8.41
CA ASN A 677 -31.56 12.23 8.81
C ASN A 677 -30.46 11.27 8.34
N GLY A 678 -29.88 11.56 7.18
CA GLY A 678 -28.69 10.91 6.63
C GLY A 678 -27.45 11.22 7.43
N ILE A 679 -27.48 10.98 8.73
CA ILE A 679 -26.24 10.67 9.46
C ILE A 679 -25.90 9.27 8.98
N THR A 680 -24.88 9.16 8.13
CA THR A 680 -24.25 7.90 7.79
C THR A 680 -23.58 7.36 9.05
N TYR A 681 -24.35 6.82 9.98
CA TYR A 681 -23.79 5.87 10.92
C TYR A 681 -23.37 4.69 10.05
N GLN A 682 -22.06 4.52 9.85
CA GLN A 682 -21.58 3.19 9.51
C GLN A 682 -22.06 2.29 10.65
N LEU A 683 -23.06 1.47 10.36
CA LEU A 683 -23.65 0.60 11.37
C LEU A 683 -22.54 -0.30 11.90
N PRO A 684 -22.40 -0.44 13.23
CA PRO A 684 -21.48 -1.40 13.80
C PRO A 684 -21.55 -2.76 13.09
N SER A 685 -20.40 -3.26 12.63
CA SER A 685 -20.33 -4.48 11.82
C SER A 685 -19.18 -5.37 12.27
N VAL A 686 -19.31 -6.68 12.02
CA VAL A 686 -18.29 -7.67 12.36
C VAL A 686 -17.97 -8.45 11.10
N SER A 687 -16.68 -8.62 10.80
CA SER A 687 -16.24 -9.45 9.68
C SER A 687 -16.61 -10.92 9.90
N THR A 688 -16.46 -11.74 8.86
CA THR A 688 -16.58 -13.19 9.02
C THR A 688 -15.34 -13.69 9.77
N PRO A 689 -15.47 -14.63 10.73
CA PRO A 689 -14.32 -15.23 11.39
C PRO A 689 -13.37 -15.80 10.34
N TYR A 690 -12.07 -15.50 10.45
CA TYR A 690 -11.04 -15.97 9.52
C TYR A 690 -9.78 -16.44 10.28
N PRO A 691 -9.09 -17.52 9.86
CA PRO A 691 -9.49 -18.47 8.83
C PRO A 691 -10.76 -19.25 9.23
N ASN A 692 -11.54 -19.67 8.24
CA ASN A 692 -12.73 -20.50 8.45
C ASN A 692 -12.85 -21.56 7.35
N PRO A 693 -12.58 -22.85 7.66
CA PRO A 693 -12.34 -23.39 9.00
C PRO A 693 -11.06 -22.89 9.70
N SER A 694 -11.15 -22.60 11.00
CA SER A 694 -10.05 -22.19 11.87
C SER A 694 -9.27 -23.40 12.38
N ASN A 695 -7.96 -23.28 12.49
CA ASN A 695 -7.06 -24.27 13.10
C ASN A 695 -6.76 -23.99 14.59
N GLY A 696 -7.47 -23.03 15.21
CA GLY A 696 -7.20 -22.60 16.58
C GLY A 696 -7.04 -21.09 16.75
N THR A 697 -6.58 -20.39 15.72
CA THR A 697 -6.53 -18.92 15.71
C THR A 697 -7.75 -18.39 14.97
N ILE A 698 -8.43 -17.41 15.56
CA ILE A 698 -9.58 -16.72 14.97
C ILE A 698 -9.29 -15.23 14.93
N ASN A 699 -9.47 -14.64 13.75
CA ASN A 699 -9.43 -13.20 13.51
C ASN A 699 -10.85 -12.67 13.25
N LEU A 700 -11.17 -11.51 13.80
CA LEU A 700 -12.40 -10.75 13.61
C LEU A 700 -12.09 -9.27 13.57
N ASP A 701 -12.78 -8.55 12.70
CA ASP A 701 -12.73 -7.10 12.66
C ASP A 701 -14.05 -6.55 13.17
N LEU A 702 -13.95 -5.63 14.12
CA LEU A 702 -15.08 -4.88 14.66
C LEU A 702 -14.99 -3.45 14.13
N TYR A 703 -16.01 -3.04 13.39
CA TYR A 703 -16.11 -1.67 12.86
C TYR A 703 -17.17 -0.88 13.61
N ASN A 704 -16.86 0.34 14.04
CA ASN A 704 -17.80 1.28 14.65
C ASN A 704 -18.60 0.71 15.85
N TRP A 705 -18.03 -0.18 16.67
CA TRP A 705 -18.74 -0.84 17.79
C TRP A 705 -18.94 0.01 19.04
N GLY A 706 -18.35 1.22 19.07
CA GLY A 706 -18.42 2.12 20.20
C GLY A 706 -17.73 1.55 21.44
N THR A 707 -18.14 1.98 22.63
CA THR A 707 -17.46 1.63 23.88
C THR A 707 -17.94 0.30 24.45
N ASN A 708 -16.99 -0.51 24.94
CA ASN A 708 -17.21 -1.73 25.72
C ASN A 708 -17.90 -2.92 25.02
N PRO A 709 -17.52 -3.32 23.78
CA PRO A 709 -18.02 -4.57 23.23
C PRO A 709 -17.48 -5.79 23.97
N GLU A 710 -18.30 -6.84 24.01
CA GLU A 710 -17.96 -8.16 24.53
C GLU A 710 -17.96 -9.18 23.39
N ILE A 711 -16.90 -9.98 23.32
CA ILE A 711 -16.79 -11.13 22.41
C ILE A 711 -16.95 -12.41 23.24
N ILE A 712 -17.90 -13.26 22.84
CA ILE A 712 -18.26 -14.48 23.55
C ILE A 712 -18.32 -15.64 22.56
N LEU A 713 -17.62 -16.73 22.85
CA LEU A 713 -17.63 -17.94 22.03
C LEU A 713 -18.53 -19.00 22.66
N TYR A 714 -19.44 -19.56 21.86
CA TYR A 714 -20.32 -20.66 22.23
C TYR A 714 -20.04 -21.90 21.39
N ASN A 715 -20.10 -23.09 22.01
CA ASN A 715 -20.14 -24.34 21.27
C ASN A 715 -21.55 -24.65 20.73
N LEU A 716 -21.69 -25.73 19.95
CA LEU A 716 -22.99 -26.20 19.42
C LEU A 716 -24.06 -26.49 20.48
N LEU A 717 -23.67 -26.74 21.74
CA LEU A 717 -24.58 -26.98 22.86
C LEU A 717 -25.03 -25.67 23.54
N GLY A 718 -24.56 -24.51 23.07
CA GLY A 718 -24.83 -23.20 23.65
C GLY A 718 -24.02 -22.93 24.93
N GLN A 719 -22.98 -23.72 25.20
CA GLN A 719 -22.10 -23.49 26.36
C GLN A 719 -21.06 -22.44 25.99
N GLU A 720 -20.89 -21.45 26.87
CA GLU A 720 -19.82 -20.45 26.78
C GLU A 720 -18.46 -21.12 27.03
N VAL A 721 -17.54 -20.92 26.09
CA VAL A 721 -16.17 -21.48 26.17
C VAL A 721 -15.10 -20.39 26.31
N PHE A 722 -15.41 -19.16 25.90
CA PHE A 722 -14.52 -18.00 25.99
C PHE A 722 -15.34 -16.71 26.07
N ARG A 723 -14.80 -15.72 26.79
CA ARG A 723 -15.36 -14.37 26.90
C ARG A 723 -14.24 -13.36 27.09
N GLU A 724 -14.37 -12.25 26.39
CA GLU A 724 -13.50 -11.09 26.53
C GLU A 724 -14.33 -9.79 26.50
N LYS A 725 -13.92 -8.81 27.30
CA LYS A 725 -14.45 -7.45 27.30
C LYS A 725 -13.38 -6.54 26.72
N ILE A 726 -13.73 -5.78 25.70
CA ILE A 726 -12.84 -4.80 25.07
C ILE A 726 -13.14 -3.44 25.69
N SER A 727 -12.20 -2.86 26.43
CA SER A 727 -12.46 -1.70 27.31
C SER A 727 -12.63 -0.39 26.53
N GLU A 728 -11.77 -0.17 25.55
CA GLU A 728 -11.74 0.99 24.65
C GLU A 728 -11.48 0.46 23.24
N MET A 729 -11.93 1.20 22.22
CA MET A 729 -11.76 0.80 20.82
C MET A 729 -11.50 2.04 19.97
N SER A 730 -10.58 1.89 19.02
CA SER A 730 -10.47 2.80 17.88
C SER A 730 -11.84 2.96 17.19
N PRO A 731 -12.25 4.18 16.80
CA PRO A 731 -13.52 4.43 16.14
C PRO A 731 -13.63 3.77 14.75
N GLN A 732 -12.53 3.30 14.17
CA GLN A 732 -12.47 2.76 12.80
C GLN A 732 -12.64 1.23 12.77
N ARG A 733 -11.53 0.50 12.92
CA ARG A 733 -11.44 -0.96 12.89
C ARG A 733 -10.68 -1.39 14.13
N HIS A 734 -11.22 -2.36 14.86
CA HIS A 734 -10.50 -3.04 15.92
C HIS A 734 -10.30 -4.48 15.49
N HIS A 735 -9.05 -4.86 15.29
CA HIS A 735 -8.65 -6.21 14.93
C HIS A 735 -8.57 -7.06 16.20
N TRP A 736 -9.39 -8.10 16.25
CA TRP A 736 -9.39 -9.08 17.33
C TRP A 736 -8.82 -10.39 16.82
N THR A 737 -7.65 -10.77 17.32
CA THR A 737 -7.00 -12.04 17.03
C THR A 737 -6.85 -12.84 18.29
N GLN A 738 -7.38 -14.06 18.31
CA GLN A 738 -7.20 -14.94 19.45
C GLN A 738 -6.93 -16.38 19.09
N ASN A 739 -5.88 -16.94 19.68
CA ASN A 739 -5.69 -18.38 19.74
C ASN A 739 -6.54 -18.98 20.86
N ILE A 740 -7.69 -19.52 20.49
CA ILE A 740 -8.67 -20.08 21.43
C ILE A 740 -8.25 -21.42 22.03
N HIS A 741 -7.23 -22.09 21.49
CA HIS A 741 -6.66 -23.28 22.14
C HIS A 741 -5.85 -22.92 23.38
N THR A 742 -5.19 -21.76 23.37
CA THR A 742 -4.34 -21.31 24.49
C THR A 742 -5.14 -20.65 25.62
N LEU A 743 -6.25 -19.99 25.30
CA LEU A 743 -7.03 -19.22 26.28
C LEU A 743 -8.29 -19.90 26.80
N SER A 744 -8.78 -20.94 26.13
CA SER A 744 -9.96 -21.65 26.60
C SER A 744 -9.65 -22.41 27.89
N GLN A 745 -10.49 -22.22 28.91
CA GLN A 745 -10.44 -23.00 30.17
C GLN A 745 -10.83 -24.48 29.96
N VAL A 746 -11.31 -24.83 28.76
CA VAL A 746 -11.78 -26.16 28.38
C VAL A 746 -11.15 -26.58 27.05
N GLN A 747 -10.77 -27.85 26.93
CA GLN A 747 -10.25 -28.38 25.67
C GLN A 747 -11.33 -28.37 24.59
N LEU A 748 -11.14 -27.56 23.54
CA LEU A 748 -12.09 -27.42 22.44
C LEU A 748 -12.04 -28.62 21.49
N ALA A 749 -13.21 -29.12 21.09
CA ALA A 749 -13.35 -30.20 20.11
C ALA A 749 -13.49 -29.64 18.69
N THR A 750 -13.12 -30.42 17.66
CA THR A 750 -13.48 -30.11 16.27
C THR A 750 -14.99 -29.98 16.15
N GLY A 751 -15.48 -28.92 15.50
CA GLY A 751 -16.91 -28.68 15.37
C GLY A 751 -17.27 -27.25 15.00
N VAL A 752 -18.56 -26.95 15.05
CA VAL A 752 -19.09 -25.61 14.81
C VAL A 752 -19.14 -24.84 16.13
N TYR A 753 -18.76 -23.57 16.06
CA TYR A 753 -18.83 -22.61 17.16
C TYR A 753 -19.53 -21.34 16.69
N PHE A 754 -20.10 -20.61 17.64
CA PHE A 754 -20.76 -19.32 17.40
C PHE A 754 -20.04 -18.23 18.16
N ILE A 755 -19.61 -17.20 17.46
CA ILE A 755 -18.99 -16.01 18.04
C ILE A 755 -20.04 -14.93 18.15
N LYS A 756 -20.36 -14.52 19.36
CA LYS A 756 -21.29 -13.44 19.67
C LYS A 756 -20.49 -12.20 20.04
N VAL A 757 -20.70 -11.12 19.31
CA VAL A 757 -20.20 -9.78 19.64
C VAL A 757 -21.39 -8.94 20.12
N GLN A 758 -21.30 -8.30 21.27
CA GLN A 758 -22.40 -7.54 21.85
C GLN A 758 -21.95 -6.28 22.59
N ASN A 759 -22.81 -5.25 22.62
CA ASN A 759 -22.73 -4.12 23.55
C ASN A 759 -24.18 -3.84 24.08
N PRO A 760 -24.42 -2.85 24.95
CA PRO A 760 -25.77 -2.58 25.46
C PRO A 760 -26.84 -2.30 24.38
N GLU A 761 -26.43 -1.90 23.18
CA GLU A 761 -27.32 -1.50 22.09
C GLU A 761 -27.53 -2.60 21.04
N ARG A 762 -26.58 -3.53 20.87
CA ARG A 762 -26.53 -4.45 19.72
C ARG A 762 -25.92 -5.81 20.02
N THR A 763 -26.23 -6.78 19.15
CA THR A 763 -25.65 -8.12 19.16
C THR A 763 -25.52 -8.65 17.73
N ILE A 764 -24.34 -9.15 17.37
CA ILE A 764 -24.06 -9.88 16.12
C ILE A 764 -23.53 -11.26 16.45
N ILE A 765 -23.97 -12.28 15.70
CA ILE A 765 -23.49 -13.67 15.85
C ILE A 765 -22.90 -14.16 14.53
N LYS A 766 -21.71 -14.75 14.59
CA LYS A 766 -21.00 -15.34 13.46
C LYS A 766 -20.73 -16.82 13.70
N LYS A 767 -20.65 -17.60 12.62
CA LYS A 767 -20.35 -19.04 12.66
C LYS A 767 -18.89 -19.27 12.33
N CYS A 768 -18.17 -20.00 13.19
CA CYS A 768 -16.80 -20.46 12.96
C CYS A 768 -16.77 -21.99 12.97
N VAL A 769 -16.09 -22.62 12.02
CA VAL A 769 -15.77 -24.05 12.08
C VAL A 769 -14.38 -24.19 12.65
N LEU A 770 -14.19 -24.96 13.71
CA LEU A 770 -12.88 -25.25 14.29
C LEU A 770 -12.45 -26.66 13.87
N LEU A 771 -11.29 -26.76 13.25
CA LEU A 771 -10.59 -28.01 12.97
C LEU A 771 -9.45 -28.16 13.95
N ARG A 772 -9.48 -29.24 14.71
CA ARG A 772 -8.34 -29.66 15.51
C ARG A 772 -7.43 -30.51 14.62
N ASN A 773 -6.21 -30.04 14.39
CA ASN A 773 -5.14 -30.85 13.82
C ASN A 773 -4.63 -31.87 14.84
#